data_AF-A0A800F9T1-F1
#
_entry.id   AF-A0A800F9T1-F1
#
_cell.length_a   1.000
_cell.length_b   1.000
_cell.length_c   1.000
_cell.angle_alpha   90.00
_cell.angle_beta   90.00
_cell.angle_gamma   90.00
#
_symmetry.space_group_name_H-M   'P 1'
#
loop_
_entity.id
_entity.type
_entity.pdbx_description
1 polymer ?
#
loop_
_entity_poly.entity_id
_entity_poly.type
_entity_poly.pdbx_seq_one_letter_code
_entity_poly.pdbx_strand_id
1 'polypeptide(L)'
;SDGGDTWTRLSGNGLPEGPLGRIDVDVYSGDASTVYALIEGPRAGRGGARGGGAGGAAGGRGGAAAGGRAGGAGGGAAGADAEAGEAAEGEDEEAEEDEPPQTVMGLYRSDDGGLTWEKRGDTNPRPMYFSQVRIDPQDADRVYMGGVGLHLTIDGGESFVTDAARVTHDDVHAIWINPANPEHVLIGNDGGLAVSWDRSKTWTFIPNLPVGLFYHVNYDMERPYNICGGMQDNYNWCGPSASRQSTGIMNFYWFQVRGGDGFVAMPDLRNPRIVYAESQGGNMLRRDIVTGESKSIRPSSSNVTNFEEGDSYRWHWDTPFIRSPNDPGVLLAAAQRVFRSTDRGDSWTAISPDLTTDTDRNEIVTMGVANSDITISRNDGISNWSTLVSLAESSSQAGLYYTGADDGVVSVSRDGGGSWQDVTANLTGAPTKGWVSEVVPSSFASSRVYVAVDNHLHNDYEPYVWVSDDYGATFRSIVSGLQGENVRTLTEDHRNPDVLYVGTETGIFVSLNRGASWRRLRANLPSVRVDEITLHERDNAMLVATHGRALFVLDHLEPIQEYTASMTADADAQLFTIPTALQWKSKDDRNDEFWGHQFFVGENPPTEAVIQYQVKDDVDELSLQISNAAGRIVRELSAPASRRQPGIRTLCWDMRLEPISSAQAGRGGGAGGGGGRGGGGGAEIEGIPTPTPSAGYLPLD
;
A
#
# COMPACT_ATOMS: atom_id res chain seq x y z
N SER A 1 7.12 2.42 -38.08
CA SER A 1 7.82 1.59 -37.07
C SER A 1 7.31 0.16 -37.20
N ASP A 2 8.07 -0.79 -36.68
CA ASP A 2 7.73 -2.22 -36.57
C ASP A 2 7.08 -2.54 -35.20
N GLY A 3 6.36 -1.58 -34.61
CA GLY A 3 5.78 -1.76 -33.27
C GLY A 3 6.79 -1.69 -32.12
N GLY A 4 8.06 -1.39 -32.39
CA GLY A 4 9.12 -1.28 -31.37
C GLY A 4 10.05 -2.50 -31.30
N ASP A 5 9.95 -3.42 -32.26
CA ASP A 5 10.85 -4.58 -32.38
C ASP A 5 12.29 -4.14 -32.66
N THR A 6 12.49 -3.08 -33.42
CA THR A 6 13.82 -2.51 -33.69
C THR A 6 13.88 -1.01 -33.44
N TRP A 7 15.02 -0.57 -32.90
CA TRP A 7 15.28 0.83 -32.58
C TRP A 7 16.53 1.32 -33.29
N THR A 8 16.44 2.50 -33.91
CA THR A 8 17.61 3.20 -34.45
C THR A 8 18.04 4.26 -33.45
N ARG A 9 19.29 4.18 -32.99
CA ARG A 9 19.86 5.20 -32.10
C ARG A 9 20.11 6.50 -32.88
N LEU A 10 19.52 7.59 -32.40
CA LEU A 10 19.83 8.95 -32.88
C LEU A 10 21.07 9.49 -32.15
N SER A 11 21.99 10.10 -32.88
CA SER A 11 23.18 10.80 -32.36
C SER A 11 23.61 11.92 -33.32
N GLY A 12 24.36 12.92 -32.81
CA GLY A 12 24.76 14.10 -33.58
C GLY A 12 23.63 15.15 -33.71
N ASN A 13 23.77 16.09 -34.64
CA ASN A 13 22.77 17.14 -34.95
C ASN A 13 22.33 17.99 -33.74
N GLY A 14 23.23 18.26 -32.80
CA GLY A 14 22.96 19.07 -31.61
C GLY A 14 22.44 18.29 -30.40
N LEU A 15 22.25 16.97 -30.51
CA LEU A 15 22.01 16.12 -29.34
C LEU A 15 23.26 16.09 -28.43
N PRO A 16 23.09 16.23 -27.11
CA PRO A 16 24.22 16.22 -26.17
C PRO A 16 24.96 14.86 -26.19
N GLU A 17 26.27 14.91 -25.97
CA GLU A 17 27.12 13.72 -25.82
C GLU A 17 27.37 13.42 -24.32
N GLY A 18 27.76 12.18 -24.02
CA GLY A 18 28.06 11.72 -22.65
C GLY A 18 26.89 11.00 -21.97
N PRO A 19 26.92 10.86 -20.63
CA PRO A 19 25.81 10.32 -19.86
C PRO A 19 24.59 11.23 -19.98
N LEU A 20 23.48 10.70 -20.49
CA LEU A 20 22.24 11.45 -20.70
C LEU A 20 21.15 10.92 -19.77
N GLY A 21 20.46 11.83 -19.08
CA GLY A 21 19.13 11.57 -18.55
C GLY A 21 18.10 11.88 -19.63
N ARG A 22 17.09 11.04 -19.79
CA ARG A 22 15.96 11.35 -20.68
C ARG A 22 14.79 11.70 -19.80
N ILE A 23 14.31 12.94 -19.92
CA ILE A 23 13.26 13.46 -19.04
C ILE A 23 11.89 13.28 -19.70
N ASP A 24 11.75 13.63 -20.98
CA ASP A 24 10.45 13.55 -21.66
C ASP A 24 10.57 13.54 -23.19
N VAL A 25 9.55 13.04 -23.88
CA VAL A 25 9.38 13.08 -25.34
C VAL A 25 7.91 13.36 -25.65
N ASP A 26 7.65 14.32 -26.54
CA ASP A 26 6.30 14.61 -27.03
C ASP A 26 6.26 14.68 -28.56
N VAL A 27 5.11 14.30 -29.13
CA VAL A 27 4.87 14.29 -30.57
C VAL A 27 3.91 15.42 -30.90
N TYR A 28 4.30 16.30 -31.83
CA TYR A 28 3.45 17.41 -32.21
C TYR A 28 2.15 16.90 -32.87
N SER A 29 1.01 17.20 -32.25
CA SER A 29 -0.28 16.66 -32.67
C SER A 29 -0.73 17.13 -34.07
N GLY A 30 -0.23 18.28 -34.54
CA GLY A 30 -0.50 18.78 -35.89
C GLY A 30 0.30 18.09 -36.99
N ASP A 31 1.45 17.50 -36.65
CA ASP A 31 2.33 16.77 -37.56
C ASP A 31 3.16 15.74 -36.79
N ALA A 32 2.76 14.47 -36.87
CA ALA A 32 3.40 13.35 -36.19
C ALA A 32 4.84 13.07 -36.67
N SER A 33 5.34 13.76 -37.69
CA SER A 33 6.76 13.69 -38.08
C SER A 33 7.66 14.61 -37.25
N THR A 34 7.07 15.52 -36.46
CA THR A 34 7.79 16.42 -35.56
C THR A 34 7.74 15.88 -34.13
N VAL A 35 8.92 15.69 -33.53
CA VAL A 35 9.10 15.16 -32.18
C VAL A 35 9.98 16.10 -31.38
N TYR A 36 9.57 16.42 -30.17
CA TYR A 36 10.33 17.18 -29.19
C TYR A 36 10.86 16.25 -28.10
N ALA A 37 12.07 16.50 -27.60
CA ALA A 37 12.68 15.71 -26.54
C ALA A 37 13.35 16.64 -25.51
N LEU A 38 13.04 16.42 -24.23
CA LEU A 38 13.72 17.05 -23.12
C LEU A 38 14.83 16.10 -22.62
N ILE A 39 16.08 16.52 -22.81
CA ILE A 39 17.26 15.69 -22.55
C ILE A 39 18.12 16.36 -21.48
N GLU A 40 18.33 15.66 -20.38
CA GLU A 40 19.36 16.00 -19.41
C GLU A 40 20.72 15.51 -19.94
N GLY A 41 21.72 16.37 -19.89
CA GLY A 41 23.08 16.00 -20.29
C GLY A 41 24.12 16.64 -19.38
N PRO A 42 25.38 16.23 -19.49
CA PRO A 42 26.46 16.82 -18.72
C PRO A 42 26.50 18.31 -19.01
N ARG A 43 26.72 19.13 -17.98
CA ARG A 43 26.80 20.59 -18.11
C ARG A 43 27.80 20.90 -19.22
N ALA A 44 27.34 21.49 -20.32
CA ALA A 44 28.22 21.84 -21.42
C ALA A 44 29.33 22.73 -20.86
N GLY A 45 30.58 22.28 -20.99
CA GLY A 45 31.72 23.10 -20.62
C GLY A 45 31.59 24.46 -21.32
N ARG A 46 31.85 25.56 -20.60
CA ARG A 46 31.86 26.91 -21.18
C ARG A 46 32.86 26.94 -22.35
N GLY A 47 32.41 26.65 -23.55
CA GLY A 47 33.26 26.58 -24.74
C GLY A 47 32.76 25.61 -25.79
N GLY A 48 31.80 26.05 -26.61
CA GLY A 48 31.70 25.59 -28.00
C GLY A 48 30.33 25.08 -28.47
N ALA A 49 29.42 25.97 -28.82
CA ALA A 49 28.75 26.04 -30.14
C ALA A 49 27.71 27.16 -30.14
N ARG A 50 27.55 27.83 -31.29
CA ARG A 50 26.83 29.10 -31.48
C ARG A 50 25.36 28.88 -31.84
N GLY A 51 24.54 29.78 -31.31
CA GLY A 51 23.15 30.08 -31.69
C GLY A 51 22.36 30.33 -30.40
N GLY A 52 21.89 31.51 -30.02
CA GLY A 52 21.77 32.79 -30.68
C GLY A 52 20.69 33.57 -29.92
N GLY A 53 20.97 33.97 -28.68
CA GLY A 53 20.07 34.75 -27.82
C GLY A 53 20.84 35.21 -26.59
N ALA A 54 21.16 36.50 -26.55
CA ALA A 54 22.07 37.10 -25.59
C ALA A 54 21.36 37.43 -24.27
N GLY A 55 21.99 37.07 -23.16
CA GLY A 55 21.67 37.50 -21.80
C GLY A 55 22.71 36.92 -20.85
N GLY A 56 23.87 37.56 -20.75
CA GLY A 56 24.96 37.09 -19.89
C GLY A 56 24.75 37.48 -18.43
N ALA A 57 25.08 36.56 -17.52
CA ALA A 57 25.49 36.92 -16.16
C ALA A 57 26.51 35.90 -15.62
N ALA A 58 27.59 36.44 -15.05
CA ALA A 58 28.61 35.73 -14.29
C ALA A 58 27.96 35.03 -13.07
N GLY A 59 28.33 33.80 -12.72
CA GLY A 59 29.38 33.60 -11.72
C GLY A 59 28.89 33.88 -10.30
N GLY A 60 28.22 32.91 -9.66
CA GLY A 60 27.86 32.97 -8.24
C GLY A 60 27.37 31.61 -7.74
N ARG A 61 28.02 31.09 -6.71
CA ARG A 61 27.58 29.89 -5.97
C ARG A 61 26.28 30.24 -5.24
N GLY A 62 25.27 29.37 -5.31
CA GLY A 62 24.01 29.59 -4.60
C GLY A 62 22.98 28.53 -4.97
N GLY A 63 23.16 27.31 -4.44
CA GLY A 63 22.07 26.36 -4.35
C GLY A 63 21.17 26.77 -3.19
N ALA A 64 19.93 27.10 -3.50
CA ALA A 64 18.84 27.12 -2.54
C ALA A 64 17.61 26.59 -3.27
N ALA A 65 17.44 25.27 -3.22
CA ALA A 65 16.11 24.69 -3.28
C ALA A 65 15.42 25.14 -2.00
N ALA A 66 14.68 26.25 -2.07
CA ALA A 66 13.81 26.66 -0.99
C ALA A 66 12.76 25.55 -0.82
N GLY A 67 12.84 24.84 0.30
CA GLY A 67 11.84 23.86 0.69
C GLY A 67 10.47 24.50 0.64
N GLY A 68 9.64 24.03 -0.29
CA GLY A 68 8.23 24.37 -0.31
C GLY A 68 7.64 23.90 1.02
N ARG A 69 7.23 24.86 1.85
CA ARG A 69 6.24 24.58 2.90
C ARG A 69 5.07 23.91 2.20
N ALA A 70 4.79 22.66 2.55
CA ALA A 70 3.55 21.99 2.25
C ALA A 70 2.41 22.88 2.78
N GLY A 71 1.81 23.64 1.87
CA GLY A 71 0.65 24.47 2.15
C GLY A 71 -0.53 23.54 2.30
N GLY A 72 -0.78 23.08 3.53
CA GLY A 72 -2.05 22.47 3.87
C GLY A 72 -3.18 23.47 3.65
N ALA A 73 -4.10 23.13 2.75
CA ALA A 73 -5.42 23.73 2.65
C ALA A 73 -6.40 22.60 2.29
N GLY A 74 -7.41 22.24 3.08
CA GLY A 74 -7.85 22.72 4.38
C GLY A 74 -9.03 21.86 4.87
N GLY A 75 -9.27 21.87 6.18
CA GLY A 75 -10.38 21.15 6.78
C GLY A 75 -10.50 21.31 8.29
N GLY A 76 -10.82 22.53 8.75
CA GLY A 76 -11.63 22.82 9.95
C GLY A 76 -11.38 22.09 11.28
N ALA A 77 -10.79 22.85 12.20
CA ALA A 77 -11.06 22.89 13.65
C ALA A 77 -10.72 21.68 14.54
N ALA A 78 -9.53 21.74 15.17
CA ALA A 78 -9.35 21.57 16.61
C ALA A 78 -7.98 22.14 17.00
N GLY A 79 -7.97 23.08 17.94
CA GLY A 79 -6.75 23.77 18.39
C GLY A 79 -5.83 22.88 19.23
N ALA A 80 -4.54 23.02 19.01
CA ALA A 80 -3.50 22.71 19.97
C ALA A 80 -2.29 23.61 19.64
N ASP A 81 -2.00 24.53 20.55
CA ASP A 81 -0.87 25.45 20.50
C ASP A 81 0.46 24.66 20.51
N ALA A 82 1.29 24.88 19.50
CA ALA A 82 2.70 24.50 19.51
C ALA A 82 3.52 25.79 19.64
N GLU A 83 4.08 26.02 20.83
CA GLU A 83 4.97 27.13 21.11
C GLU A 83 6.23 27.05 20.24
N ALA A 84 6.45 28.07 19.43
CA ALA A 84 7.70 28.30 18.70
C ALA A 84 8.70 28.98 19.64
N GLY A 85 9.89 28.40 19.79
CA GLY A 85 10.98 28.96 20.59
C GLY A 85 11.53 30.25 20.00
N GLU A 86 11.74 31.23 20.87
CA GLU A 86 12.32 32.55 20.60
C GLU A 86 13.75 32.43 20.05
N ALA A 87 14.03 33.13 18.93
CA ALA A 87 15.37 33.39 18.44
C ALA A 87 15.71 34.87 18.73
N ALA A 88 16.87 35.09 19.35
CA ALA A 88 17.37 36.38 19.80
C ALA A 88 17.67 37.34 18.64
N GLU A 89 17.31 38.62 18.82
CA GLU A 89 17.63 39.73 17.93
C GLU A 89 19.12 40.09 18.03
N GLY A 90 19.78 40.21 16.87
CA GLY A 90 21.13 40.73 16.70
C GLY A 90 21.13 41.79 15.58
N GLU A 91 21.90 42.85 15.81
CA GLU A 91 21.86 44.17 15.18
C GLU A 91 22.14 44.21 13.67
N ASP A 92 21.51 45.19 13.01
CA ASP A 92 21.57 45.52 11.59
C ASP A 92 22.96 45.97 11.11
N GLU A 93 23.51 45.29 10.09
CA GLU A 93 24.50 45.86 9.16
C GLU A 93 23.88 45.90 7.76
N GLU A 94 23.84 47.10 7.17
CA GLU A 94 23.30 47.37 5.84
C GLU A 94 24.06 46.57 4.76
N ALA A 95 23.40 45.57 4.17
CA ALA A 95 23.87 44.84 2.99
C ALA A 95 23.35 45.51 1.72
N GLU A 96 24.24 45.75 0.75
CA GLU A 96 23.92 46.22 -0.59
C GLU A 96 22.88 45.30 -1.25
N GLU A 97 21.82 45.91 -1.82
CA GLU A 97 20.78 45.21 -2.61
C GLU A 97 21.38 44.68 -3.92
N ASP A 98 22.03 43.53 -3.88
CA ASP A 98 22.23 42.69 -5.06
C ASP A 98 20.85 42.14 -5.49
N GLU A 99 20.44 42.40 -6.73
CA GLU A 99 19.20 41.81 -7.27
C GLU A 99 19.21 40.29 -7.08
N PRO A 100 18.10 39.69 -6.62
CA PRO A 100 18.04 38.25 -6.42
C PRO A 100 18.38 37.56 -7.75
N PRO A 101 19.25 36.52 -7.73
CA PRO A 101 19.66 35.84 -8.94
C PRO A 101 18.42 35.36 -9.70
N GLN A 102 18.30 35.77 -10.98
CA GLN A 102 17.22 35.33 -11.86
C GLN A 102 17.11 33.81 -11.82
N THR A 103 15.97 33.31 -11.35
CA THR A 103 15.70 31.88 -11.30
C THR A 103 15.71 31.35 -12.73
N VAL A 104 16.55 30.36 -13.04
CA VAL A 104 16.59 29.71 -14.38
C VAL A 104 15.61 28.55 -14.49
N MET A 105 14.83 28.28 -13.44
CA MET A 105 13.78 27.25 -13.43
C MET A 105 12.41 27.91 -13.56
N GLY A 106 11.48 27.21 -14.22
CA GLY A 106 10.12 27.68 -14.41
C GLY A 106 9.51 27.19 -15.72
N LEU A 107 8.40 27.81 -16.12
CA LEU A 107 7.73 27.54 -17.38
C LEU A 107 8.35 28.37 -18.51
N TYR A 108 8.65 27.72 -19.63
CA TYR A 108 9.15 28.34 -20.86
C TYR A 108 8.19 28.07 -22.01
N ARG A 109 8.10 29.02 -22.94
CA ARG A 109 7.28 28.93 -24.16
C ARG A 109 8.12 29.28 -25.38
N SER A 110 7.81 28.62 -26.49
CA SER A 110 8.33 28.93 -27.82
C SER A 110 7.15 29.06 -28.80
N ASP A 111 7.15 30.12 -29.59
CA ASP A 111 6.15 30.36 -30.65
C ASP A 111 6.72 30.10 -32.06
N ASP A 112 7.98 29.65 -32.16
CA ASP A 112 8.68 29.42 -33.44
C ASP A 112 9.18 27.97 -33.61
N GLY A 113 8.50 27.03 -32.94
CA GLY A 113 8.77 25.60 -33.07
C GLY A 113 10.01 25.13 -32.28
N GLY A 114 10.40 25.86 -31.24
CA GLY A 114 11.50 25.53 -30.32
C GLY A 114 12.84 26.18 -30.67
N LEU A 115 12.89 27.11 -31.64
CA LEU A 115 14.10 27.81 -32.04
C LEU A 115 14.50 28.90 -31.03
N THR A 116 13.51 29.62 -30.49
CA THR A 116 13.68 30.58 -29.41
C THR A 116 12.69 30.30 -28.28
N TRP A 117 13.10 30.62 -27.04
CA TRP A 117 12.33 30.36 -25.83
C TRP A 117 12.27 31.61 -24.97
N GLU A 118 11.08 31.88 -24.43
CA GLU A 118 10.82 32.93 -23.45
C GLU A 118 10.37 32.30 -22.14
N LYS A 119 10.93 32.78 -21.02
CA LYS A 119 10.48 32.37 -19.69
C LYS A 119 9.16 33.08 -19.39
N ARG A 120 8.12 32.31 -19.07
CA ARG A 120 6.79 32.83 -18.77
C ARG A 120 6.58 33.08 -17.28
N GLY A 121 7.20 32.26 -16.44
CA GLY A 121 7.15 32.40 -14.99
C GLY A 121 7.97 31.35 -14.27
N ASP A 122 7.97 31.39 -12.93
CA ASP A 122 8.80 30.54 -12.07
C ASP A 122 8.12 29.22 -11.69
N THR A 123 6.87 29.01 -12.13
CA THR A 123 6.06 27.84 -11.76
C THR A 123 6.70 26.55 -12.26
N ASN A 124 7.03 25.67 -11.30
CA ASN A 124 7.57 24.35 -11.54
C ASN A 124 7.22 23.45 -10.33
N PRO A 125 6.00 22.90 -10.29
CA PRO A 125 5.38 22.37 -9.07
C PRO A 125 6.10 21.15 -8.46
N ARG A 126 6.81 20.32 -9.24
CA ARG A 126 7.83 19.34 -8.78
C ARG A 126 8.43 18.66 -10.03
N PRO A 127 9.54 19.16 -10.63
CA PRO A 127 9.94 18.84 -12.01
C PRO A 127 10.17 17.37 -12.33
N MET A 128 10.67 16.61 -11.37
CA MET A 128 10.94 15.17 -11.48
C MET A 128 9.73 14.28 -11.21
N TYR A 129 8.62 14.83 -10.71
CA TYR A 129 7.50 14.03 -10.18
C TYR A 129 6.15 14.41 -10.81
N PHE A 130 5.83 15.70 -10.92
CA PHE A 130 4.50 16.17 -11.34
C PHE A 130 4.45 17.01 -12.60
N SER A 131 5.43 17.91 -12.82
CA SER A 131 5.43 19.10 -13.70
C SER A 131 5.11 18.90 -15.22
N GLN A 132 4.33 17.89 -15.58
CA GLN A 132 3.78 17.67 -16.92
C GLN A 132 2.91 18.84 -17.34
N VAL A 133 3.28 19.45 -18.46
CA VAL A 133 2.56 20.56 -19.08
C VAL A 133 1.53 19.99 -20.07
N ARG A 134 0.28 20.46 -20.00
CA ARG A 134 -0.78 20.16 -20.98
C ARG A 134 -1.46 21.45 -21.41
N ILE A 135 -1.48 21.68 -22.72
CA ILE A 135 -2.04 22.89 -23.33
C ILE A 135 -3.47 22.59 -23.78
N ASP A 136 -4.40 23.51 -23.55
CA ASP A 136 -5.75 23.42 -24.11
C ASP A 136 -5.66 23.45 -25.65
N PRO A 137 -6.20 22.43 -26.34
CA PRO A 137 -6.07 22.27 -27.79
C PRO A 137 -6.78 23.36 -28.61
N GLN A 138 -7.61 24.19 -27.98
CA GLN A 138 -8.33 25.30 -28.62
C GLN A 138 -7.94 26.67 -28.06
N ASP A 139 -7.04 26.73 -27.07
CA ASP A 139 -6.63 27.97 -26.39
C ASP A 139 -5.19 27.83 -25.85
N ALA A 140 -4.19 28.29 -26.61
CA ALA A 140 -2.78 28.12 -26.27
C ALA A 140 -2.34 28.87 -25.00
N ASP A 141 -3.12 29.83 -24.52
CA ASP A 141 -2.84 30.57 -23.28
C ASP A 141 -3.39 29.86 -22.03
N ARG A 142 -4.26 28.85 -22.21
CA ARG A 142 -4.70 27.97 -21.14
C ARG A 142 -3.80 26.75 -21.03
N VAL A 143 -3.09 26.66 -19.91
CA VAL A 143 -2.14 25.57 -19.64
C VAL A 143 -2.40 24.97 -18.26
N TYR A 144 -2.52 23.65 -18.24
CA TYR A 144 -2.62 22.83 -17.05
C TYR A 144 -1.27 22.21 -16.74
N MET A 145 -0.92 22.14 -15.46
CA MET A 145 0.32 21.55 -15.01
C MET A 145 0.07 20.67 -13.79
N GLY A 146 0.53 19.42 -13.85
CA GLY A 146 0.43 18.50 -12.72
C GLY A 146 1.25 19.01 -11.54
N GLY A 147 0.78 18.79 -10.33
CA GLY A 147 1.41 19.22 -9.08
C GLY A 147 0.73 18.54 -7.90
N VAL A 148 1.13 18.91 -6.67
CA VAL A 148 0.33 18.58 -5.47
C VAL A 148 -1.09 19.09 -5.68
N GLY A 149 -1.25 20.36 -6.07
CA GLY A 149 -2.49 20.84 -6.67
C GLY A 149 -2.45 20.78 -8.20
N LEU A 150 -3.61 20.88 -8.86
CA LEU A 150 -3.65 21.15 -10.30
C LEU A 150 -3.30 22.61 -10.56
N HIS A 151 -2.13 22.87 -11.15
CA HIS A 151 -1.74 24.23 -11.55
C HIS A 151 -2.42 24.62 -12.87
N LEU A 152 -2.98 25.82 -12.95
CA LEU A 152 -3.68 26.33 -14.13
C LEU A 152 -3.33 27.80 -14.39
N THR A 153 -2.96 28.10 -15.63
CA THR A 153 -2.87 29.46 -16.18
C THR A 153 -3.87 29.64 -17.32
N ILE A 154 -4.32 30.87 -17.54
CA ILE A 154 -5.16 31.28 -18.69
C ILE A 154 -4.57 32.48 -19.44
N ASP A 155 -3.32 32.84 -19.13
CA ASP A 155 -2.58 33.98 -19.69
C ASP A 155 -1.21 33.54 -20.25
N GLY A 156 -1.11 32.27 -20.66
CA GLY A 156 0.08 31.69 -21.28
C GLY A 156 1.25 31.52 -20.31
N GLY A 157 0.99 31.48 -19.00
CA GLY A 157 1.97 31.22 -17.95
C GLY A 157 2.49 32.44 -17.20
N GLU A 158 1.88 33.62 -17.39
CA GLU A 158 2.24 34.82 -16.61
C GLU A 158 1.79 34.71 -15.15
N SER A 159 0.62 34.10 -14.92
CA SER A 159 0.10 33.82 -13.58
C SER A 159 -0.54 32.43 -13.48
N PHE A 160 -0.50 31.85 -12.27
CA PHE A 160 -1.04 30.52 -12.00
C PHE A 160 -1.99 30.52 -10.80
N VAL A 161 -3.10 29.80 -10.95
CA VAL A 161 -3.82 29.18 -9.84
C VAL A 161 -3.09 27.88 -9.51
N THR A 162 -2.68 27.68 -8.26
CA THR A 162 -1.90 26.49 -7.85
C THR A 162 -2.78 25.28 -7.48
N ASP A 163 -4.09 25.50 -7.36
CA ASP A 163 -5.08 24.45 -7.21
C ASP A 163 -6.39 24.82 -7.92
N ALA A 164 -6.52 24.30 -9.14
CA ALA A 164 -7.70 24.36 -9.98
C ALA A 164 -8.56 23.08 -9.90
N ALA A 165 -8.17 22.11 -9.08
CA ALA A 165 -8.89 20.87 -8.83
C ALA A 165 -9.46 20.81 -7.41
N ARG A 166 -9.86 21.97 -6.89
CA ARG A 166 -10.45 22.11 -5.55
C ARG A 166 -11.53 21.06 -5.34
N VAL A 167 -11.44 20.32 -4.24
CA VAL A 167 -12.30 19.19 -3.82
C VAL A 167 -12.03 17.82 -4.47
N THR A 168 -10.96 17.67 -5.24
CA THR A 168 -10.40 16.35 -5.57
C THR A 168 -9.24 16.02 -4.63
N HIS A 169 -8.71 14.80 -4.73
CA HIS A 169 -7.42 14.48 -4.14
C HIS A 169 -6.31 15.30 -4.82
N ASP A 170 -5.27 15.58 -4.05
CA ASP A 170 -4.02 16.20 -4.50
C ASP A 170 -3.16 15.18 -5.28
N ASP A 171 -1.97 15.58 -5.71
CA ASP A 171 -0.97 14.75 -6.42
C ASP A 171 -1.42 14.35 -7.83
N VAL A 172 -1.52 15.34 -8.71
CA VAL A 172 -2.00 15.18 -10.09
C VAL A 172 -0.89 14.67 -11.00
N HIS A 173 -1.00 13.40 -11.40
CA HIS A 173 -0.03 12.70 -12.23
C HIS A 173 -0.42 12.61 -13.72
N ALA A 174 -1.71 12.69 -14.02
CA ALA A 174 -2.20 12.57 -15.38
C ALA A 174 -3.25 13.65 -15.67
N ILE A 175 -3.13 14.28 -16.83
CA ILE A 175 -4.08 15.29 -17.31
C ILE A 175 -4.42 14.96 -18.75
N TRP A 176 -5.71 14.86 -19.06
CA TRP A 176 -6.22 14.71 -20.41
C TRP A 176 -7.27 15.78 -20.70
N ILE A 177 -7.16 16.41 -21.86
CA ILE A 177 -8.06 17.47 -22.32
C ILE A 177 -8.64 16.99 -23.64
N ASN A 178 -9.96 16.99 -23.76
CA ASN A 178 -10.61 16.54 -24.98
C ASN A 178 -10.36 17.54 -26.14
N PRO A 179 -9.73 17.12 -27.25
CA PRO A 179 -9.43 18.00 -28.39
C PRO A 179 -10.66 18.58 -29.09
N ALA A 180 -11.78 17.86 -29.06
CA ALA A 180 -13.03 18.32 -29.67
C ALA A 180 -13.88 19.18 -28.72
N ASN A 181 -13.66 19.09 -27.41
CA ASN A 181 -14.42 19.84 -26.40
C ASN A 181 -13.54 20.11 -25.17
N PRO A 182 -12.78 21.22 -25.13
CA PRO A 182 -11.86 21.51 -24.03
C PRO A 182 -12.53 21.72 -22.66
N GLU A 183 -13.86 21.86 -22.59
CA GLU A 183 -14.58 21.84 -21.32
C GLU A 183 -14.48 20.47 -20.62
N HIS A 184 -14.24 19.40 -21.37
CA HIS A 184 -14.07 18.04 -20.87
C HIS A 184 -12.61 17.76 -20.52
N VAL A 185 -12.30 17.75 -19.22
CA VAL A 185 -10.97 17.55 -18.66
C VAL A 185 -11.00 16.37 -17.69
N LEU A 186 -10.03 15.46 -17.81
CA LEU A 186 -9.82 14.35 -16.88
C LEU A 186 -8.49 14.58 -16.15
N ILE A 187 -8.48 14.29 -14.85
CA ILE A 187 -7.25 14.19 -14.07
C ILE A 187 -7.17 12.84 -13.36
N GLY A 188 -5.98 12.26 -13.40
CA GLY A 188 -5.58 11.13 -12.55
C GLY A 188 -4.68 11.65 -11.44
N ASN A 189 -5.04 11.30 -10.21
CA ASN A 189 -4.31 11.65 -9.00
C ASN A 189 -4.24 10.45 -8.05
N ASP A 190 -3.54 10.57 -6.93
CA ASP A 190 -3.33 9.44 -6.01
C ASP A 190 -4.63 8.96 -5.33
N GLY A 191 -5.67 9.81 -5.31
CA GLY A 191 -7.01 9.41 -4.91
C GLY A 191 -7.83 8.69 -5.99
N GLY A 192 -7.43 8.76 -7.26
CA GLY A 192 -8.10 8.11 -8.39
C GLY A 192 -8.35 9.03 -9.58
N LEU A 193 -9.58 8.99 -10.11
CA LEU A 193 -9.97 9.72 -11.33
C LEU A 193 -11.01 10.80 -11.01
N ALA A 194 -10.80 12.00 -11.54
CA ALA A 194 -11.80 13.07 -11.52
C ALA A 194 -12.06 13.65 -12.92
N VAL A 195 -13.31 14.04 -13.16
CA VAL A 195 -13.81 14.53 -14.45
C VAL A 195 -14.43 15.91 -14.29
N SER A 196 -14.07 16.84 -15.16
CA SER A 196 -14.72 18.14 -15.31
C SER A 196 -15.36 18.25 -16.70
N TRP A 197 -16.49 18.96 -16.77
CA TRP A 197 -17.23 19.27 -18.01
C TRP A 197 -17.40 20.78 -18.21
N ASP A 198 -16.63 21.60 -17.49
CA ASP A 198 -16.71 23.05 -17.48
C ASP A 198 -15.35 23.76 -17.34
N ARG A 199 -14.28 23.13 -17.86
CA ARG A 199 -12.87 23.56 -17.76
C ARG A 199 -12.39 23.75 -16.31
N SER A 200 -12.56 22.72 -15.50
CA SER A 200 -12.05 22.64 -14.13
C SER A 200 -12.72 23.60 -13.14
N LYS A 201 -13.93 24.10 -13.44
CA LYS A 201 -14.71 24.87 -12.45
C LYS A 201 -15.38 23.95 -11.44
N THR A 202 -15.85 22.79 -11.90
CA THR A 202 -16.41 21.74 -11.06
C THR A 202 -15.88 20.37 -11.47
N TRP A 203 -15.86 19.45 -10.49
CA TRP A 203 -15.30 18.11 -10.64
C TRP A 203 -16.26 17.04 -10.12
N THR A 204 -16.30 15.92 -10.83
CA THR A 204 -16.93 14.67 -10.40
C THR A 204 -15.83 13.65 -10.13
N PHE A 205 -15.66 13.25 -8.88
CA PHE A 205 -14.77 12.15 -8.51
C PHE A 205 -15.42 10.79 -8.81
N ILE A 206 -14.61 9.80 -9.18
CA ILE A 206 -15.04 8.44 -9.49
C ILE A 206 -14.62 7.50 -8.35
N PRO A 207 -15.47 7.29 -7.32
CA PRO A 207 -15.09 6.61 -6.08
C PRO A 207 -15.23 5.08 -6.14
N ASN A 208 -15.55 4.52 -7.31
CA ASN A 208 -15.88 3.10 -7.47
C ASN A 208 -14.73 2.28 -8.07
N LEU A 209 -13.52 2.82 -8.11
CA LEU A 209 -12.32 2.15 -8.61
C LEU A 209 -11.55 1.50 -7.43
N PRO A 210 -11.35 0.17 -7.40
CA PRO A 210 -10.58 -0.50 -6.36
C PRO A 210 -9.07 -0.39 -6.66
N VAL A 211 -8.53 0.82 -6.57
CA VAL A 211 -7.13 1.15 -6.92
C VAL A 211 -6.29 1.54 -5.70
N GLY A 212 -6.78 1.29 -4.49
CA GLY A 212 -6.05 1.60 -3.26
C GLY A 212 -4.69 0.89 -3.18
N LEU A 213 -3.72 1.60 -2.60
CA LEU A 213 -2.31 1.20 -2.48
C LEU A 213 -1.97 0.93 -1.00
N PHE A 214 -2.43 -0.20 -0.44
CA PHE A 214 -2.17 -0.48 0.97
C PHE A 214 -0.74 -0.95 1.19
N TYR A 215 -0.03 -0.33 2.14
CA TYR A 215 1.27 -0.80 2.62
C TYR A 215 1.10 -1.87 3.69
N HIS A 216 0.30 -1.54 4.72
CA HIS A 216 0.10 -2.40 5.88
C HIS A 216 -1.37 -2.64 6.19
N VAL A 217 -1.67 -3.76 6.83
CA VAL A 217 -3.00 -4.18 7.27
C VAL A 217 -2.97 -4.85 8.65
N ASN A 218 -3.90 -4.43 9.49
CA ASN A 218 -4.13 -4.88 10.85
C ASN A 218 -5.63 -5.08 11.07
N TYR A 219 -6.00 -5.65 12.22
CA TYR A 219 -7.39 -5.96 12.54
C TYR A 219 -7.70 -5.77 14.03
N ASP A 220 -8.99 -5.65 14.35
CA ASP A 220 -9.51 -5.73 15.71
C ASP A 220 -10.19 -7.08 16.00
N MET A 221 -10.77 -7.23 17.19
CA MET A 221 -11.51 -8.43 17.58
C MET A 221 -13.02 -8.17 17.70
N GLU A 222 -13.58 -7.19 16.99
CA GLU A 222 -15.04 -6.99 16.93
C GLU A 222 -15.71 -8.08 16.07
N ARG A 223 -17.06 -8.12 16.02
CA ARG A 223 -17.81 -9.05 15.14
C ARG A 223 -18.91 -8.31 14.37
N PRO A 224 -18.79 -8.16 13.03
CA PRO A 224 -17.60 -8.46 12.22
C PRO A 224 -16.38 -7.66 12.69
N TYR A 225 -15.19 -8.18 12.46
CA TYR A 225 -13.96 -7.46 12.80
C TYR A 225 -13.76 -6.29 11.83
N ASN A 226 -13.09 -5.24 12.30
CA ASN A 226 -12.62 -4.18 11.43
C ASN A 226 -11.21 -4.48 10.94
N ILE A 227 -10.99 -4.17 9.66
CA ILE A 227 -9.69 -4.16 9.00
C ILE A 227 -9.22 -2.70 8.99
N CYS A 228 -8.00 -2.48 9.44
CA CYS A 228 -7.37 -1.16 9.45
C CYS A 228 -6.07 -1.24 8.66
N GLY A 229 -5.80 -0.26 7.80
CA GLY A 229 -4.57 -0.21 7.03
C GLY A 229 -4.28 1.18 6.53
N GLY A 230 -3.03 1.41 6.16
CA GLY A 230 -2.59 2.67 5.57
C GLY A 230 -2.38 2.55 4.08
N MET A 231 -2.80 3.58 3.34
CA MET A 231 -2.57 3.68 1.91
C MET A 231 -1.55 4.76 1.57
N GLN A 232 -0.75 4.52 0.52
CA GLN A 232 0.13 5.53 -0.06
C GLN A 232 -0.66 6.79 -0.45
N ASP A 233 -0.18 7.96 -0.02
CA ASP A 233 -0.71 9.31 -0.25
C ASP A 233 -2.18 9.48 0.18
N ASN A 234 -2.79 8.45 0.78
CA ASN A 234 -4.23 8.35 0.98
C ASN A 234 -4.58 7.76 2.35
N TYR A 235 -3.97 8.32 3.40
CA TYR A 235 -4.42 8.23 4.78
C TYR A 235 -4.42 6.82 5.40
N ASN A 236 -4.65 6.78 6.71
CA ASN A 236 -4.96 5.55 7.44
C ASN A 236 -6.48 5.36 7.50
N TRP A 237 -6.97 4.16 7.18
CA TRP A 237 -8.39 3.84 7.11
C TRP A 237 -8.74 2.59 7.92
N CYS A 238 -9.98 2.53 8.41
CA CYS A 238 -10.55 1.34 9.03
C CYS A 238 -11.98 1.09 8.51
N GLY A 239 -12.37 -0.17 8.35
CA GLY A 239 -13.73 -0.57 7.96
C GLY A 239 -14.01 -2.05 8.22
N PRO A 240 -15.27 -2.49 8.17
CA PRO A 240 -15.64 -3.84 8.59
C PRO A 240 -15.34 -4.89 7.51
N SER A 241 -15.01 -6.12 7.94
CA SER A 241 -14.84 -7.28 7.05
C SER A 241 -16.14 -7.85 6.50
N ALA A 242 -17.28 -7.45 7.06
CA ALA A 242 -18.61 -7.77 6.54
C ALA A 242 -19.61 -6.68 6.92
N SER A 243 -20.66 -6.52 6.13
CA SER A 243 -21.75 -5.60 6.40
C SER A 243 -23.06 -6.34 6.65
N ARG A 244 -24.06 -5.63 7.16
CA ARG A 244 -25.44 -6.14 7.26
C ARG A 244 -26.25 -5.90 5.99
N GLN A 245 -25.69 -5.20 5.01
CA GLN A 245 -26.39 -4.88 3.76
C GLN A 245 -26.27 -6.06 2.81
N SER A 246 -27.38 -6.46 2.21
CA SER A 246 -27.38 -7.47 1.16
C SER A 246 -26.57 -7.03 -0.07
N THR A 247 -26.47 -5.72 -0.33
CA THR A 247 -25.65 -5.17 -1.42
C THR A 247 -24.15 -5.45 -1.25
N GLY A 248 -23.61 -5.39 -0.02
CA GLY A 248 -22.17 -5.60 0.24
C GLY A 248 -21.54 -4.56 1.18
N ILE A 249 -20.21 -4.45 1.15
CA ILE A 249 -19.41 -3.54 1.98
C ILE A 249 -19.14 -2.25 1.20
N MET A 250 -19.91 -1.20 1.48
CA MET A 250 -19.80 0.09 0.81
C MET A 250 -18.74 1.01 1.43
N ASN A 251 -18.19 1.93 0.62
CA ASN A 251 -17.16 2.90 1.02
C ASN A 251 -17.50 3.69 2.29
N PHE A 252 -18.77 4.04 2.52
CA PHE A 252 -19.15 4.85 3.70
C PHE A 252 -18.99 4.12 5.04
N TYR A 253 -18.81 2.79 5.02
CA TYR A 253 -18.47 2.05 6.24
C TYR A 253 -17.03 2.29 6.68
N TRP A 254 -16.17 2.70 5.75
CA TRP A 254 -14.78 3.02 6.03
C TRP A 254 -14.66 4.44 6.57
N PHE A 255 -13.78 4.60 7.56
CA PHE A 255 -13.51 5.88 8.19
C PHE A 255 -12.02 6.13 8.30
N GLN A 256 -11.66 7.41 8.21
CA GLN A 256 -10.28 7.87 8.31
C GLN A 256 -9.81 7.88 9.77
N VAL A 257 -8.63 7.34 10.02
CA VAL A 257 -7.93 7.40 11.31
C VAL A 257 -6.95 8.57 11.35
N ARG A 258 -6.22 8.85 10.27
CA ARG A 258 -5.18 9.90 10.23
C ARG A 258 -4.88 10.33 8.80
N GLY A 259 -4.52 11.59 8.59
CA GLY A 259 -4.04 12.11 7.30
C GLY A 259 -2.59 11.70 6.94
N GLY A 260 -2.07 12.21 5.81
CA GLY A 260 -0.73 11.90 5.30
C GLY A 260 -0.64 10.55 4.57
N ASP A 261 0.57 10.04 4.33
CA ASP A 261 0.73 8.64 3.89
C ASP A 261 0.22 7.74 5.01
N GLY A 262 -0.69 6.84 4.69
CA GLY A 262 -1.02 5.78 5.62
C GLY A 262 -0.01 4.67 5.52
N PHE A 263 0.69 4.37 6.62
CA PHE A 263 1.42 3.11 6.76
C PHE A 263 0.70 2.21 7.77
N VAL A 264 1.13 2.21 9.04
CA VAL A 264 0.55 1.35 10.08
C VAL A 264 -0.73 1.97 10.64
N ALA A 265 -1.85 1.24 10.61
CA ALA A 265 -3.08 1.56 11.33
C ALA A 265 -3.50 0.36 12.20
N MET A 266 -3.26 0.42 13.50
CA MET A 266 -3.32 -0.72 14.40
C MET A 266 -4.29 -0.50 15.57
N PRO A 267 -5.44 -1.19 15.63
CA PRO A 267 -6.35 -1.14 16.77
C PRO A 267 -5.71 -1.66 18.08
N ASP A 268 -6.06 -1.05 19.22
CA ASP A 268 -5.73 -1.61 20.54
C ASP A 268 -6.67 -2.78 20.85
N LEU A 269 -6.12 -4.00 20.92
CA LEU A 269 -6.92 -5.22 21.17
C LEU A 269 -7.56 -5.26 22.57
N ARG A 270 -7.16 -4.37 23.49
CA ARG A 270 -7.78 -4.24 24.82
C ARG A 270 -8.90 -3.21 24.85
N ASN A 271 -8.95 -2.31 23.86
CA ASN A 271 -9.96 -1.27 23.75
C ASN A 271 -10.11 -0.81 22.28
N PRO A 272 -11.10 -1.33 21.53
CA PRO A 272 -11.26 -1.04 20.09
C PRO A 272 -11.57 0.43 19.78
N ARG A 273 -11.89 1.24 20.79
CA ARG A 273 -12.01 2.70 20.67
C ARG A 273 -10.68 3.39 20.38
N ILE A 274 -9.55 2.75 20.67
CA ILE A 274 -8.22 3.31 20.47
C ILE A 274 -7.59 2.66 19.25
N VAL A 275 -7.11 3.49 18.32
CA VAL A 275 -6.33 3.07 17.16
C VAL A 275 -5.01 3.83 17.16
N TYR A 276 -3.92 3.11 16.98
CA TYR A 276 -2.60 3.70 16.75
C TYR A 276 -2.40 3.86 15.24
N ALA A 277 -1.82 4.98 14.81
CA ALA A 277 -1.59 5.24 13.40
C ALA A 277 -0.21 5.87 13.18
N GLU A 278 0.41 5.57 12.04
CA GLU A 278 1.71 6.10 11.64
C GLU A 278 1.61 6.75 10.24
N SER A 279 2.45 7.77 10.02
CA SER A 279 2.75 8.31 8.69
C SER A 279 4.22 8.71 8.60
N GLN A 280 4.63 9.10 7.39
CA GLN A 280 5.98 9.51 6.98
C GLN A 280 6.92 9.88 8.12
N GLY A 281 8.05 9.19 8.20
CA GLY A 281 9.12 9.57 9.11
C GLY A 281 8.79 9.26 10.56
N GLY A 282 8.06 8.19 10.85
CA GLY A 282 7.78 7.74 12.21
C GLY A 282 6.77 8.61 12.95
N ASN A 283 5.94 9.39 12.24
CA ASN A 283 4.95 10.27 12.86
C ASN A 283 3.75 9.47 13.41
N MET A 284 4.01 8.79 14.53
CA MET A 284 3.07 7.93 15.24
C MET A 284 2.12 8.75 16.12
N LEU A 285 0.84 8.39 16.11
CA LEU A 285 -0.18 8.92 17.00
C LEU A 285 -1.06 7.83 17.58
N ARG A 286 -1.72 8.16 18.68
CA ARG A 286 -2.84 7.43 19.26
C ARG A 286 -4.11 8.24 19.05
N ARG A 287 -5.14 7.63 18.47
CA ARG A 287 -6.46 8.25 18.25
C ARG A 287 -7.55 7.52 18.99
N ASP A 288 -8.43 8.29 19.60
CA ASP A 288 -9.72 7.83 20.08
C ASP A 288 -10.77 8.04 18.98
N ILE A 289 -11.31 6.95 18.43
CA ILE A 289 -12.19 7.02 17.25
C ILE A 289 -13.61 7.50 17.60
N VAL A 290 -13.96 7.56 18.89
CA VAL A 290 -15.28 8.05 19.34
C VAL A 290 -15.26 9.54 19.61
N THR A 291 -14.20 10.07 20.24
CA THR A 291 -14.07 11.52 20.51
C THR A 291 -13.34 12.27 19.41
N GLY A 292 -12.54 11.57 18.59
CA GLY A 292 -11.63 12.18 17.62
C GLY A 292 -10.32 12.70 18.23
N GLU A 293 -10.13 12.59 19.54
CA GLU A 293 -8.91 13.04 20.21
C GLU A 293 -7.70 12.27 19.67
N SER A 294 -6.64 13.01 19.32
CA SER A 294 -5.38 12.44 18.83
C SER A 294 -4.21 12.98 19.64
N LYS A 295 -3.26 12.10 19.98
CA LYS A 295 -2.02 12.46 20.68
C LYS A 295 -0.83 11.89 19.92
N SER A 296 0.18 12.72 19.63
CA SER A 296 1.46 12.24 19.13
C SER A 296 2.11 11.33 20.17
N ILE A 297 2.55 10.16 19.72
CA ILE A 297 3.26 9.18 20.55
C ILE A 297 4.62 8.83 19.96
N ARG A 298 5.11 9.58 18.97
CA ARG A 298 6.44 9.37 18.40
C ARG A 298 7.52 9.50 19.50
N PRO A 299 8.48 8.57 19.61
CA PRO A 299 9.62 8.72 20.51
C PRO A 299 10.42 9.99 20.21
N SER A 300 10.70 10.78 21.25
CA SER A 300 11.35 12.09 21.21
C SER A 300 12.09 12.36 22.53
N SER A 301 12.85 13.45 22.58
CA SER A 301 13.53 13.89 23.80
C SER A 301 12.62 14.11 25.01
N SER A 302 11.33 14.39 24.77
CA SER A 302 10.36 14.66 25.83
C SER A 302 9.71 13.43 26.46
N ASN A 303 9.70 12.28 25.76
CA ASN A 303 8.96 11.09 26.19
C ASN A 303 9.81 9.81 26.18
N VAL A 304 11.07 9.86 25.74
CA VAL A 304 12.04 8.78 25.93
C VAL A 304 12.68 8.90 27.31
N THR A 305 12.43 7.92 28.18
CA THR A 305 12.81 7.95 29.61
C THR A 305 14.32 7.90 29.85
N ASN A 306 15.08 7.37 28.89
CA ASN A 306 16.53 7.25 28.91
C ASN A 306 17.17 8.05 27.76
N PHE A 307 16.56 9.18 27.39
CA PHE A 307 17.14 10.11 26.43
C PHE A 307 18.43 10.74 26.98
N GLU A 308 19.48 10.78 26.17
CA GLU A 308 20.74 11.44 26.49
C GLU A 308 20.94 12.69 25.62
N GLU A 309 21.60 13.72 26.16
CA GLU A 309 21.90 14.93 25.40
C GLU A 309 22.77 14.59 24.17
N GLY A 310 22.30 14.98 22.98
CA GLY A 310 22.93 14.64 21.70
C GLY A 310 22.31 13.44 20.97
N ASP A 311 21.38 12.71 21.60
CA ASP A 311 20.59 11.71 20.89
C ASP A 311 19.79 12.35 19.75
N SER A 312 19.87 11.73 18.57
CA SER A 312 19.02 12.02 17.42
C SER A 312 18.53 10.72 16.81
N TYR A 313 17.30 10.70 16.32
CA TYR A 313 16.66 9.49 15.81
C TYR A 313 16.39 9.63 14.31
N ARG A 314 16.88 8.67 13.53
CA ARG A 314 16.65 8.58 12.09
C ARG A 314 15.44 7.68 11.85
N TRP A 315 14.39 8.28 11.31
CA TRP A 315 13.13 7.58 11.09
C TRP A 315 12.95 7.28 9.61
N HIS A 316 12.60 6.03 9.32
CA HIS A 316 12.30 5.62 7.96
C HIS A 316 10.99 6.29 7.47
N TRP A 317 10.81 6.40 6.15
CA TRP A 317 9.57 6.94 5.58
C TRP A 317 8.36 6.10 6.01
N ASP A 318 8.46 4.78 5.86
CA ASP A 318 7.55 3.77 6.40
C ASP A 318 8.21 3.11 7.62
N THR A 319 7.86 3.56 8.83
CA THR A 319 8.55 3.15 10.05
C THR A 319 7.92 1.90 10.68
N PRO A 320 8.71 0.87 11.04
CA PRO A 320 8.19 -0.29 11.77
C PRO A 320 7.56 0.11 13.11
N PHE A 321 6.29 -0.24 13.27
CA PHE A 321 5.51 0.03 14.47
C PHE A 321 4.56 -1.14 14.74
N ILE A 322 4.84 -1.90 15.79
CA ILE A 322 4.13 -3.15 16.07
C ILE A 322 3.60 -3.16 17.50
N ARG A 323 2.56 -3.97 17.71
CA ARG A 323 2.12 -4.41 19.05
C ARG A 323 2.79 -5.73 19.37
N SER A 324 3.24 -5.90 20.60
CA SER A 324 3.80 -7.18 21.05
C SER A 324 2.75 -8.30 20.89
N PRO A 325 3.12 -9.45 20.32
CA PRO A 325 2.24 -10.62 20.29
C PRO A 325 2.11 -11.29 21.67
N ASN A 326 3.01 -10.99 22.62
CA ASN A 326 3.01 -11.57 23.97
C ASN A 326 2.22 -10.72 24.98
N ASP A 327 2.10 -9.41 24.74
CA ASP A 327 1.30 -8.50 25.56
C ASP A 327 0.67 -7.39 24.69
N PRO A 328 -0.67 -7.41 24.47
CA PRO A 328 -1.33 -6.42 23.62
C PRO A 328 -1.27 -4.99 24.18
N GLY A 329 -0.74 -4.78 25.39
CA GLY A 329 -0.44 -3.48 25.96
C GLY A 329 0.94 -2.90 25.68
N VAL A 330 1.82 -3.69 25.06
CA VAL A 330 3.18 -3.27 24.72
C VAL A 330 3.22 -2.85 23.25
N LEU A 331 3.78 -1.67 23.02
CA LEU A 331 4.08 -1.16 21.68
C LEU A 331 5.59 -1.14 21.47
N LEU A 332 6.02 -1.45 20.25
CA LEU A 332 7.41 -1.38 19.81
C LEU A 332 7.50 -0.54 18.53
N ALA A 333 8.51 0.31 18.45
CA ALA A 333 8.77 1.19 17.30
C ALA A 333 10.26 1.15 16.95
N ALA A 334 10.62 1.29 15.67
CA ALA A 334 12.02 1.21 15.24
C ALA A 334 12.45 2.43 14.41
N ALA A 335 13.36 3.24 14.94
CA ALA A 335 14.13 4.22 14.17
C ALA A 335 15.42 3.53 13.66
N GLN A 336 16.60 4.10 13.85
CA GLN A 336 17.85 3.34 13.90
C GLN A 336 18.01 2.54 15.22
N ARG A 337 17.18 2.84 16.22
CA ARG A 337 17.08 2.13 17.52
C ARG A 337 15.66 1.59 17.72
N VAL A 338 15.52 0.58 18.58
CA VAL A 338 14.24 0.01 18.99
C VAL A 338 13.74 0.69 20.27
N PHE A 339 12.47 1.09 20.27
CA PHE A 339 11.79 1.70 21.40
C PHE A 339 10.66 0.82 21.88
N ARG A 340 10.42 0.82 23.20
CA ARG A 340 9.34 0.07 23.85
C ARG A 340 8.49 0.97 24.73
N SER A 341 7.17 0.82 24.65
CA SER A 341 6.19 1.49 25.51
C SER A 341 5.23 0.48 26.13
N THR A 342 4.80 0.73 27.37
CA THR A 342 3.77 -0.06 28.07
C THR A 342 2.55 0.78 28.48
N ASP A 343 2.50 2.03 28.06
CA ASP A 343 1.50 3.03 28.47
C ASP A 343 0.84 3.68 27.24
N ARG A 344 0.67 2.88 26.18
CA ARG A 344 0.05 3.33 24.91
C ARG A 344 0.81 4.49 24.25
N GLY A 345 2.13 4.49 24.35
CA GLY A 345 3.02 5.45 23.71
C GLY A 345 3.15 6.80 24.42
N ASP A 346 2.66 6.92 25.66
CA ASP A 346 2.83 8.15 26.44
C ASP A 346 4.29 8.32 26.89
N SER A 347 4.98 7.23 27.19
CA SER A 347 6.42 7.17 27.40
C SER A 347 7.07 5.96 26.72
N TRP A 348 8.35 6.11 26.41
CA TRP A 348 9.16 5.12 25.69
C TRP A 348 10.50 4.89 26.37
N THR A 349 11.05 3.70 26.23
CA THR A 349 12.45 3.40 26.57
C THR A 349 13.16 2.91 25.32
N ALA A 350 14.32 3.49 24.99
CA ALA A 350 15.19 2.93 23.96
C ALA A 350 15.84 1.65 24.51
N ILE A 351 15.60 0.52 23.83
CA ILE A 351 16.03 -0.82 24.23
C ILE A 351 17.07 -1.42 23.27
N SER A 352 17.74 -0.58 22.48
CA SER A 352 18.86 -0.98 21.63
C SER A 352 19.82 0.19 21.42
N PRO A 353 21.09 -0.08 21.04
CA PRO A 353 21.93 0.92 20.39
C PRO A 353 21.44 1.20 18.95
N ASP A 354 22.21 1.96 18.19
CA ASP A 354 22.05 2.00 16.72
C ASP A 354 22.32 0.59 16.15
N LEU A 355 21.35 0.05 15.42
CA LEU A 355 21.39 -1.29 14.83
C LEU A 355 21.56 -1.23 13.30
N THR A 356 22.14 -0.14 12.80
CA THR A 356 22.45 0.09 11.38
C THR A 356 23.96 0.25 11.18
N THR A 357 24.42 0.39 9.94
CA THR A 357 25.84 0.70 9.65
C THR A 357 26.23 2.13 9.99
N ASP A 358 25.27 3.04 10.24
CA ASP A 358 25.48 4.47 10.48
C ASP A 358 26.36 5.15 9.42
N THR A 359 26.30 4.64 8.18
CA THR A 359 27.10 5.17 7.07
C THR A 359 26.56 6.54 6.64
N ASP A 360 27.43 7.52 6.37
CA ASP A 360 26.99 8.80 5.80
C ASP A 360 26.54 8.62 4.34
N ARG A 361 25.24 8.84 4.09
CA ARG A 361 24.64 8.79 2.76
C ARG A 361 25.35 9.71 1.76
N ASN A 362 25.96 10.80 2.21
CA ASN A 362 26.63 11.79 1.36
C ASN A 362 27.93 11.27 0.73
N GLU A 363 28.53 10.25 1.34
CA GLU A 363 29.76 9.61 0.87
C GLU A 363 29.50 8.50 -0.15
N ILE A 364 28.24 8.08 -0.32
CA ILE A 364 27.87 7.06 -1.30
C ILE A 364 28.05 7.63 -2.71
N VAL A 365 28.74 6.86 -3.55
CA VAL A 365 28.95 7.17 -4.96
C VAL A 365 28.06 6.28 -5.82
N THR A 366 27.11 6.88 -6.51
CA THR A 366 26.21 6.19 -7.44
C THR A 366 26.56 6.59 -8.85
N MET A 367 26.86 5.61 -9.71
CA MET A 367 27.21 5.86 -11.12
C MET A 367 28.36 6.88 -11.31
N GLY A 368 29.30 6.92 -10.36
CA GLY A 368 30.45 7.84 -10.38
C GLY A 368 30.17 9.24 -9.85
N VAL A 369 28.97 9.51 -9.31
CA VAL A 369 28.59 10.79 -8.69
C VAL A 369 28.42 10.59 -7.19
N ALA A 370 29.11 11.38 -6.38
CA ALA A 370 28.89 11.37 -4.93
C ALA A 370 27.52 11.99 -4.60
N ASN A 371 26.80 11.41 -3.65
CA ASN A 371 25.50 11.94 -3.23
C ASN A 371 25.60 13.38 -2.73
N SER A 372 26.74 13.78 -2.17
CA SER A 372 27.01 15.17 -1.78
C SER A 372 27.00 16.17 -2.94
N ASP A 373 27.31 15.72 -4.16
CA ASP A 373 27.32 16.54 -5.38
C ASP A 373 25.94 16.64 -6.04
N ILE A 374 24.98 15.79 -5.65
CA ILE A 374 23.60 15.85 -6.13
C ILE A 374 22.92 17.06 -5.49
N THR A 375 22.37 17.95 -6.33
CA THR A 375 21.71 19.20 -5.89
C THR A 375 20.22 19.24 -6.22
N ILE A 376 19.78 18.46 -7.20
CA ILE A 376 18.39 18.40 -7.64
C ILE A 376 17.69 17.31 -6.85
N SER A 377 16.58 17.66 -6.19
CA SER A 377 15.71 16.72 -5.46
C SER A 377 16.43 15.84 -4.44
N ARG A 378 17.55 16.34 -3.89
CA ARG A 378 18.33 15.61 -2.89
C ARG A 378 17.45 15.40 -1.66
N ASN A 379 17.38 14.15 -1.22
CA ASN A 379 16.60 13.71 -0.06
C ASN A 379 15.09 13.97 -0.18
N ASP A 380 14.57 14.20 -1.39
CA ASP A 380 13.14 14.24 -1.62
C ASP A 380 12.54 12.83 -1.47
N GLY A 381 11.41 12.72 -0.78
CA GLY A 381 10.90 11.44 -0.27
C GLY A 381 11.72 10.93 0.92
N ILE A 382 12.36 9.76 0.79
CA ILE A 382 13.14 9.13 1.88
C ILE A 382 14.36 10.00 2.24
N SER A 383 14.23 10.80 3.30
CA SER A 383 15.25 11.77 3.70
C SER A 383 16.30 11.22 4.67
N ASN A 384 15.98 10.17 5.42
CA ASN A 384 16.89 9.55 6.39
C ASN A 384 17.42 8.22 5.86
N TRP A 385 18.68 7.93 6.15
CA TRP A 385 19.32 6.64 5.95
C TRP A 385 20.61 6.61 6.81
N SER A 386 21.02 5.47 7.37
CA SER A 386 20.29 4.20 7.42
C SER A 386 19.33 4.09 8.61
N THR A 387 18.31 3.26 8.47
CA THR A 387 17.20 3.08 9.41
C THR A 387 16.73 1.62 9.49
N LEU A 388 16.09 1.23 10.59
CA LEU A 388 15.42 -0.07 10.67
C LEU A 388 14.11 -0.01 9.89
N VAL A 389 13.87 -1.04 9.07
CA VAL A 389 12.71 -1.17 8.17
C VAL A 389 11.93 -2.46 8.39
N SER A 390 12.42 -3.36 9.25
CA SER A 390 11.66 -4.50 9.75
C SER A 390 11.97 -4.71 11.24
N LEU A 391 10.94 -5.05 12.01
CA LEU A 391 11.00 -5.32 13.45
C LEU A 391 9.99 -6.40 13.80
N ALA A 392 10.42 -7.40 14.56
CA ALA A 392 9.52 -8.42 15.09
C ALA A 392 9.89 -8.86 16.51
N GLU A 393 8.86 -9.20 17.29
CA GLU A 393 9.00 -9.96 18.54
C GLU A 393 8.45 -11.36 18.33
N SER A 394 9.16 -12.39 18.83
CA SER A 394 8.65 -13.76 18.77
C SER A 394 7.45 -13.97 19.70
N SER A 395 6.34 -14.47 19.17
CA SER A 395 5.19 -14.91 19.97
C SER A 395 5.47 -16.17 20.81
N SER A 396 6.55 -16.90 20.50
CA SER A 396 6.96 -18.08 21.28
C SER A 396 7.86 -17.75 22.47
N GLN A 397 8.42 -16.53 22.53
CA GLN A 397 9.28 -16.07 23.61
C GLN A 397 9.25 -14.54 23.74
N ALA A 398 8.62 -14.04 24.80
CA ALA A 398 8.63 -12.62 25.13
C ALA A 398 10.06 -12.07 25.27
N GLY A 399 10.31 -10.90 24.68
CA GLY A 399 11.63 -10.25 24.69
C GLY A 399 12.66 -10.87 23.73
N LEU A 400 12.27 -11.82 22.87
CA LEU A 400 13.07 -12.24 21.73
C LEU A 400 12.73 -11.34 20.54
N TYR A 401 13.65 -10.45 20.18
CA TYR A 401 13.47 -9.46 19.12
C TYR A 401 14.41 -9.72 17.95
N TYR A 402 13.94 -9.40 16.75
CA TYR A 402 14.73 -9.34 15.53
C TYR A 402 14.48 -8.02 14.82
N THR A 403 15.51 -7.50 14.15
CA THR A 403 15.41 -6.29 13.31
C THR A 403 16.11 -6.47 11.98
N GLY A 404 15.62 -5.77 10.96
CA GLY A 404 16.22 -5.63 9.65
C GLY A 404 16.36 -4.15 9.26
N ALA A 405 17.48 -3.78 8.65
CA ALA A 405 17.78 -2.41 8.24
C ALA A 405 17.74 -2.21 6.71
N ASP A 406 17.53 -0.97 6.28
CA ASP A 406 17.59 -0.53 4.87
C ASP A 406 19.02 -0.55 4.28
N ASP A 407 20.01 -0.89 5.10
CA ASP A 407 21.41 -1.08 4.72
C ASP A 407 21.91 -2.53 4.93
N GLY A 408 20.98 -3.47 5.13
CA GLY A 408 21.26 -4.91 5.15
C GLY A 408 21.56 -5.51 6.52
N VAL A 409 21.66 -4.70 7.58
CA VAL A 409 21.96 -5.23 8.92
C VAL A 409 20.77 -6.03 9.46
N VAL A 410 21.04 -7.25 9.94
CA VAL A 410 20.10 -8.10 10.66
C VAL A 410 20.61 -8.31 12.08
N SER A 411 19.80 -7.96 13.08
CA SER A 411 20.18 -8.09 14.49
C SER A 411 19.15 -8.88 15.29
N VAL A 412 19.62 -9.55 16.35
CA VAL A 412 18.78 -10.32 17.30
C VAL A 412 19.08 -9.92 18.74
N SER A 413 18.03 -9.82 19.56
CA SER A 413 18.13 -9.75 21.02
C SER A 413 17.31 -10.85 21.65
N ARG A 414 17.87 -11.52 22.67
CA ARG A 414 17.24 -12.67 23.33
C ARG A 414 16.87 -12.41 24.79
N ASP A 415 17.08 -11.20 25.26
CA ASP A 415 17.01 -10.79 26.68
C ASP A 415 16.20 -9.51 26.87
N GLY A 416 15.24 -9.24 25.98
CA GLY A 416 14.36 -8.08 26.08
C GLY A 416 15.03 -6.76 25.69
N GLY A 417 16.06 -6.80 24.82
CA GLY A 417 16.80 -5.62 24.39
C GLY A 417 17.98 -5.25 25.30
N GLY A 418 18.34 -6.12 26.26
CA GLY A 418 19.52 -5.90 27.11
C GLY A 418 20.83 -6.02 26.33
N SER A 419 20.89 -6.93 25.37
CA SER A 419 22.00 -7.10 24.43
C SER A 419 21.51 -7.46 23.03
N TRP A 420 22.26 -7.02 22.02
CA TRP A 420 21.97 -7.23 20.60
C TRP A 420 23.17 -7.85 19.89
N GLN A 421 22.91 -8.79 19.00
CA GLN A 421 23.90 -9.47 18.17
C GLN A 421 23.60 -9.22 16.70
N ASP A 422 24.58 -8.71 15.96
CA ASP A 422 24.57 -8.66 14.50
C ASP A 422 24.79 -10.08 13.92
N VAL A 423 23.85 -10.55 13.11
CA VAL A 423 23.90 -11.86 12.44
C VAL A 423 24.02 -11.75 10.92
N THR A 424 24.23 -10.55 10.39
CA THR A 424 24.25 -10.23 8.94
C THR A 424 25.24 -11.12 8.18
N ALA A 425 26.43 -11.32 8.72
CA ALA A 425 27.48 -12.13 8.09
C ALA A 425 27.09 -13.62 7.91
N ASN A 426 26.07 -14.10 8.63
CA ASN A 426 25.60 -15.48 8.55
C ASN A 426 24.61 -15.70 7.38
N LEU A 427 24.05 -14.64 6.78
CA LEU A 427 23.21 -14.71 5.59
C LEU A 427 24.07 -14.88 4.34
N THR A 428 24.56 -16.10 4.14
CA THR A 428 25.44 -16.43 3.02
C THR A 428 24.74 -16.18 1.68
N GLY A 429 25.36 -15.37 0.82
CA GLY A 429 24.83 -15.00 -0.49
C GLY A 429 23.86 -13.81 -0.49
N ALA A 430 23.65 -13.16 0.66
CA ALA A 430 22.86 -11.94 0.71
C ALA A 430 23.52 -10.79 -0.10
N PRO A 431 22.72 -9.95 -0.77
CA PRO A 431 23.25 -8.79 -1.47
C PRO A 431 23.84 -7.78 -0.48
N THR A 432 24.89 -7.08 -0.91
CA THR A 432 25.52 -6.03 -0.10
C THR A 432 24.57 -4.86 0.04
N LYS A 433 24.27 -4.44 1.28
CA LYS A 433 23.29 -3.38 1.57
C LYS A 433 21.90 -3.64 0.96
N GLY A 434 21.49 -4.91 0.89
CA GLY A 434 20.14 -5.26 0.50
C GLY A 434 19.11 -4.78 1.52
N TRP A 435 17.91 -4.44 1.07
CA TRP A 435 16.84 -4.01 1.95
C TRP A 435 16.27 -5.21 2.69
N VAL A 436 16.39 -5.29 4.02
CA VAL A 436 15.82 -6.41 4.79
C VAL A 436 14.31 -6.21 4.91
N SER A 437 13.56 -6.73 3.93
CA SER A 437 12.11 -6.53 3.84
C SER A 437 11.36 -7.15 5.01
N GLU A 438 11.79 -8.33 5.49
CA GLU A 438 11.13 -9.01 6.61
C GLU A 438 12.09 -9.77 7.53
N VAL A 439 11.79 -9.74 8.83
CA VAL A 439 12.31 -10.67 9.84
C VAL A 439 11.15 -11.31 10.60
N VAL A 440 11.00 -12.63 10.48
CA VAL A 440 9.82 -13.35 10.96
C VAL A 440 10.23 -14.46 11.93
N PRO A 441 10.29 -14.21 13.24
CA PRO A 441 10.51 -15.25 14.22
C PRO A 441 9.33 -16.23 14.24
N SER A 442 9.62 -17.51 14.37
CA SER A 442 8.57 -18.54 14.36
C SER A 442 7.71 -18.47 15.63
N SER A 443 6.42 -18.73 15.46
CA SER A 443 5.47 -18.92 16.55
C SER A 443 5.52 -20.33 17.16
N PHE A 444 6.07 -21.29 16.43
CA PHE A 444 6.13 -22.71 16.84
C PHE A 444 7.48 -23.12 17.44
N ALA A 445 8.54 -22.37 17.17
CA ALA A 445 9.88 -22.67 17.68
C ALA A 445 10.68 -21.39 17.92
N SER A 446 11.02 -21.10 19.19
CA SER A 446 11.75 -19.88 19.56
C SER A 446 13.12 -19.74 18.93
N SER A 447 13.76 -20.85 18.54
CA SER A 447 15.05 -20.81 17.85
C SER A 447 14.93 -20.52 16.37
N ARG A 448 13.72 -20.52 15.78
CA ARG A 448 13.54 -20.32 14.35
C ARG A 448 13.23 -18.88 13.98
N VAL A 449 13.86 -18.40 12.91
CA VAL A 449 13.56 -17.12 12.26
C VAL A 449 13.71 -17.24 10.75
N TYR A 450 12.81 -16.61 10.01
CA TYR A 450 12.91 -16.41 8.56
C TYR A 450 13.34 -14.97 8.29
N VAL A 451 14.13 -14.77 7.23
CA VAL A 451 14.57 -13.44 6.79
C VAL A 451 14.37 -13.34 5.29
N ALA A 452 13.77 -12.25 4.84
CA ALA A 452 13.67 -11.89 3.43
C ALA A 452 14.43 -10.59 3.16
N VAL A 453 15.06 -10.52 1.97
CA VAL A 453 15.76 -9.33 1.49
C VAL A 453 15.23 -8.97 0.11
N ASP A 454 14.93 -7.70 -0.07
CA ASP A 454 14.55 -7.10 -1.33
C ASP A 454 15.76 -6.33 -1.90
N ASN A 455 16.13 -6.61 -3.15
CA ASN A 455 17.24 -5.93 -3.82
C ASN A 455 16.84 -5.23 -5.13
N HIS A 456 15.54 -5.04 -5.40
CA HIS A 456 15.07 -4.53 -6.69
C HIS A 456 15.59 -3.12 -7.00
N LEU A 457 15.85 -2.29 -5.98
CA LEU A 457 16.42 -0.95 -6.11
C LEU A 457 17.85 -0.96 -6.67
N HIS A 458 18.53 -2.10 -6.63
CA HIS A 458 19.84 -2.31 -7.25
C HIS A 458 19.75 -3.01 -8.62
N ASN A 459 18.55 -3.04 -9.24
CA ASN A 459 18.26 -3.75 -10.48
C ASN A 459 18.56 -5.26 -10.38
N ASP A 460 18.22 -5.83 -9.24
CA ASP A 460 18.36 -7.26 -8.93
C ASP A 460 17.01 -7.80 -8.41
N TYR A 461 16.41 -8.68 -9.21
CA TYR A 461 15.07 -9.23 -8.99
C TYR A 461 15.11 -10.70 -8.53
N GLU A 462 16.28 -11.22 -8.15
CA GLU A 462 16.37 -12.58 -7.62
C GLU A 462 15.75 -12.68 -6.22
N PRO A 463 15.13 -13.83 -5.86
CA PRO A 463 14.58 -14.04 -4.54
C PRO A 463 15.69 -14.26 -3.50
N TYR A 464 15.57 -13.60 -2.36
CA TYR A 464 16.47 -13.74 -1.22
C TYR A 464 15.69 -14.04 0.06
N VAL A 465 15.57 -15.33 0.38
CA VAL A 465 14.85 -15.79 1.58
C VAL A 465 15.65 -16.90 2.28
N TRP A 466 15.81 -16.77 3.59
CA TRP A 466 16.49 -17.75 4.43
C TRP A 466 15.65 -18.15 5.64
N VAL A 467 16.03 -19.28 6.22
CA VAL A 467 15.59 -19.69 7.55
C VAL A 467 16.79 -20.11 8.39
N SER A 468 16.74 -19.75 9.67
CA SER A 468 17.61 -20.25 10.72
C SER A 468 16.78 -21.04 11.73
N ASP A 469 17.35 -22.10 12.31
CA ASP A 469 16.75 -22.89 13.39
C ASP A 469 17.52 -22.71 14.73
N ASP A 470 18.43 -21.75 14.79
CA ASP A 470 19.39 -21.52 15.88
C ASP A 470 19.61 -20.03 16.21
N TYR A 471 18.54 -19.24 16.17
CA TYR A 471 18.53 -17.79 16.50
C TYR A 471 19.37 -16.91 15.57
N GLY A 472 19.57 -17.34 14.32
CA GLY A 472 20.36 -16.62 13.31
C GLY A 472 21.85 -16.99 13.29
N ALA A 473 22.27 -18.02 14.03
CA ALA A 473 23.67 -18.46 14.01
C ALA A 473 24.04 -19.15 12.68
N THR A 474 23.10 -19.88 12.07
CA THR A 474 23.23 -20.45 10.72
C THR A 474 21.96 -20.26 9.92
N PHE A 475 22.12 -19.98 8.61
CA PHE A 475 21.01 -19.79 7.69
C PHE A 475 21.10 -20.73 6.50
N ARG A 476 19.94 -21.19 6.02
CA ARG A 476 19.78 -21.91 4.76
C ARG A 476 18.80 -21.17 3.85
N SER A 477 19.12 -21.07 2.57
CA SER A 477 18.21 -20.49 1.57
C SER A 477 16.97 -21.38 1.38
N ILE A 478 15.82 -20.74 1.14
CA ILE A 478 14.53 -21.41 0.91
C ILE A 478 13.83 -20.92 -0.36
N VAL A 479 14.57 -20.58 -1.42
CA VAL A 479 14.01 -19.89 -2.60
C VAL A 479 13.52 -20.82 -3.72
N SER A 480 13.45 -22.14 -3.49
CA SER A 480 13.06 -23.12 -4.49
C SER A 480 11.60 -22.89 -4.95
N GLY A 481 11.40 -22.54 -6.22
CA GLY A 481 10.07 -22.20 -6.76
C GLY A 481 9.70 -20.72 -6.74
N LEU A 482 10.64 -19.82 -6.38
CA LEU A 482 10.48 -18.35 -6.40
C LEU A 482 11.35 -17.64 -7.46
N GLN A 483 11.90 -18.37 -8.43
CA GLN A 483 12.83 -17.79 -9.42
C GLN A 483 12.18 -16.61 -10.17
N GLY A 484 12.84 -15.44 -10.14
CA GLY A 484 12.34 -14.20 -10.76
C GLY A 484 11.27 -13.46 -9.95
N GLU A 485 10.98 -13.89 -8.72
CA GLU A 485 10.05 -13.20 -7.83
C GLU A 485 10.82 -12.43 -6.75
N ASN A 486 10.55 -11.13 -6.66
CA ASN A 486 11.02 -10.31 -5.55
C ASN A 486 10.08 -10.48 -4.35
N VAL A 487 10.63 -10.80 -3.17
CA VAL A 487 9.85 -11.08 -1.95
C VAL A 487 9.72 -9.81 -1.11
N ARG A 488 8.49 -9.33 -0.99
CA ARG A 488 8.11 -8.09 -0.29
C ARG A 488 7.71 -8.36 1.16
N THR A 489 7.00 -9.46 1.41
CA THR A 489 6.57 -9.89 2.74
C THR A 489 6.60 -11.42 2.89
N LEU A 490 6.72 -11.90 4.13
CA LEU A 490 6.70 -13.31 4.50
C LEU A 490 5.89 -13.49 5.78
N THR A 491 5.03 -14.50 5.82
CA THR A 491 4.18 -14.80 6.98
C THR A 491 4.22 -16.29 7.29
N GLU A 492 4.56 -16.67 8.52
CA GLU A 492 4.37 -18.03 9.02
C GLU A 492 2.89 -18.22 9.40
N ASP A 493 2.29 -19.36 9.01
CA ASP A 493 0.92 -19.68 9.39
C ASP A 493 0.78 -19.81 10.92
N HIS A 494 -0.41 -19.53 11.47
CA HIS A 494 -0.62 -19.53 12.92
C HIS A 494 -1.17 -20.86 13.48
N ARG A 495 -1.44 -21.87 12.64
CA ARG A 495 -1.93 -23.20 13.03
C ARG A 495 -1.07 -24.35 12.51
N ASN A 496 -0.29 -24.14 11.43
CA ASN A 496 0.57 -25.17 10.86
C ASN A 496 2.01 -24.67 10.63
N PRO A 497 3.03 -25.23 11.32
CA PRO A 497 4.45 -24.81 11.18
C PRO A 497 5.09 -25.14 9.82
N ASP A 498 4.41 -25.89 8.96
CA ASP A 498 4.89 -26.21 7.62
C ASP A 498 4.31 -25.29 6.55
N VAL A 499 3.34 -24.45 6.91
CA VAL A 499 2.69 -23.52 5.97
C VAL A 499 3.31 -22.13 6.11
N LEU A 500 3.81 -21.61 5.00
CA LEU A 500 4.36 -20.26 4.90
C LEU A 500 3.73 -19.55 3.69
N TYR A 501 3.56 -18.23 3.79
CA TYR A 501 3.08 -17.36 2.73
C TYR A 501 4.16 -16.34 2.40
N VAL A 502 4.33 -16.01 1.12
CA VAL A 502 5.11 -14.84 0.69
C VAL A 502 4.30 -14.00 -0.27
N GLY A 503 4.36 -12.68 -0.07
CA GLY A 503 3.89 -11.68 -1.02
C GLY A 503 5.05 -11.22 -1.90
N THR A 504 4.76 -11.06 -3.19
CA THR A 504 5.75 -10.71 -4.22
C THR A 504 5.21 -9.62 -5.13
N GLU A 505 6.03 -9.14 -6.07
CA GLU A 505 5.60 -8.21 -7.13
C GLU A 505 4.47 -8.77 -8.03
N THR A 506 4.30 -10.10 -8.07
CA THR A 506 3.32 -10.73 -8.97
C THR A 506 2.17 -11.46 -8.26
N GLY A 507 2.19 -11.54 -6.93
CA GLY A 507 1.11 -12.12 -6.13
C GLY A 507 1.61 -12.95 -4.95
N ILE A 508 0.83 -13.94 -4.54
CA ILE A 508 1.08 -14.75 -3.35
C ILE A 508 1.64 -16.12 -3.74
N PHE A 509 2.66 -16.57 -3.01
CA PHE A 509 3.16 -17.95 -3.06
C PHE A 509 3.02 -18.61 -1.69
N VAL A 510 2.77 -19.92 -1.71
CA VAL A 510 2.57 -20.74 -0.51
C VAL A 510 3.59 -21.87 -0.50
N SER A 511 4.19 -22.10 0.66
CA SER A 511 4.91 -23.34 0.96
C SER A 511 4.04 -24.19 1.88
N LEU A 512 3.98 -25.50 1.62
CA LEU A 512 3.31 -26.49 2.47
C LEU A 512 4.33 -27.45 3.13
N ASN A 513 5.60 -27.09 3.08
CA ASN A 513 6.74 -27.89 3.54
C ASN A 513 7.86 -27.01 4.10
N ARG A 514 7.48 -25.95 4.83
CA ARG A 514 8.37 -25.08 5.59
C ARG A 514 9.51 -24.47 4.77
N GLY A 515 9.15 -23.95 3.59
CA GLY A 515 10.07 -23.27 2.67
C GLY A 515 10.93 -24.21 1.82
N ALA A 516 10.73 -25.54 1.88
CA ALA A 516 11.49 -26.43 0.99
C ALA A 516 11.11 -26.23 -0.49
N SER A 517 9.88 -25.84 -0.77
CA SER A 517 9.42 -25.40 -2.10
C SER A 517 8.22 -24.47 -2.01
N TRP A 518 8.10 -23.56 -2.98
CA TRP A 518 6.99 -22.61 -3.10
C TRP A 518 6.14 -22.87 -4.34
N ARG A 519 4.86 -22.52 -4.26
CA ARG A 519 3.90 -22.57 -5.37
C ARG A 519 3.02 -21.33 -5.35
N ARG A 520 2.79 -20.74 -6.52
CA ARG A 520 1.88 -19.59 -6.65
C ARG A 520 0.46 -19.98 -6.28
N LEU A 521 -0.17 -19.22 -5.39
CA LEU A 521 -1.60 -19.33 -5.10
C LEU A 521 -2.38 -18.71 -6.26
N ARG A 522 -3.14 -19.53 -6.99
CA ARG A 522 -3.97 -19.09 -8.11
C ARG A 522 -5.44 -19.15 -7.69
N ALA A 523 -6.07 -17.98 -7.64
CA ALA A 523 -7.49 -17.80 -7.36
C ALA A 523 -7.97 -16.58 -8.18
N ASN A 524 -8.84 -15.73 -7.63
CA ASN A 524 -9.29 -14.48 -8.24
C ASN A 524 -8.35 -13.29 -8.01
N LEU A 525 -7.20 -13.49 -7.36
CA LEU A 525 -6.19 -12.43 -7.19
C LEU A 525 -5.46 -12.21 -8.54
N PRO A 526 -5.52 -11.00 -9.13
CA PRO A 526 -4.78 -10.70 -10.35
C PRO A 526 -3.26 -10.66 -10.09
N SER A 527 -2.45 -10.58 -11.15
CA SER A 527 -1.04 -10.23 -10.98
C SER A 527 -0.95 -8.80 -10.42
N VAL A 528 -0.54 -8.70 -9.15
CA VAL A 528 -0.42 -7.45 -8.40
C VAL A 528 0.66 -7.62 -7.33
N ARG A 529 1.34 -6.53 -7.02
CA ARG A 529 2.27 -6.47 -5.88
C ARG A 529 1.50 -6.62 -4.57
N VAL A 530 2.01 -7.50 -3.71
CA VAL A 530 1.48 -7.78 -2.36
C VAL A 530 2.49 -7.28 -1.34
N ASP A 531 2.13 -6.24 -0.59
CA ASP A 531 3.01 -5.58 0.38
C ASP A 531 2.93 -6.19 1.78
N GLU A 532 1.77 -6.67 2.22
CA GLU A 532 1.63 -7.36 3.51
C GLU A 532 0.58 -8.50 3.45
N ILE A 533 0.87 -9.57 4.20
CA ILE A 533 -0.07 -10.66 4.48
C ILE A 533 -0.25 -10.81 5.99
N THR A 534 -1.46 -10.56 6.49
CA THR A 534 -1.75 -10.60 7.93
C THR A 534 -2.85 -11.63 8.21
N LEU A 535 -2.64 -12.50 9.19
CA LEU A 535 -3.58 -13.56 9.53
C LEU A 535 -4.44 -13.17 10.74
N HIS A 536 -5.75 -13.21 10.58
CA HIS A 536 -6.70 -13.02 11.68
C HIS A 536 -6.86 -14.32 12.46
N GLU A 537 -6.28 -14.41 13.67
CA GLU A 537 -6.19 -15.66 14.42
C GLU A 537 -7.56 -16.30 14.75
N ARG A 538 -8.51 -15.47 15.21
CA ARG A 538 -9.84 -15.94 15.65
C ARG A 538 -10.69 -16.44 14.49
N ASP A 539 -10.81 -15.67 13.42
CA ASP A 539 -11.68 -15.99 12.28
C ASP A 539 -10.94 -16.79 11.18
N ASN A 540 -9.64 -17.04 11.36
CA ASN A 540 -8.77 -17.82 10.47
C ASN A 540 -8.83 -17.33 9.01
N ALA A 541 -8.69 -16.02 8.84
CA ALA A 541 -8.72 -15.35 7.54
C ALA A 541 -7.36 -14.72 7.22
N MET A 542 -7.03 -14.66 5.94
CA MET A 542 -5.86 -13.95 5.43
C MET A 542 -6.29 -12.60 4.86
N LEU A 543 -5.71 -11.53 5.39
CA LEU A 543 -5.86 -10.16 4.91
C LEU A 543 -4.65 -9.84 4.03
N VAL A 544 -4.88 -9.34 2.82
CA VAL A 544 -3.84 -9.10 1.82
C VAL A 544 -3.85 -7.63 1.43
N ALA A 545 -2.78 -6.92 1.80
CA ALA A 545 -2.50 -5.56 1.35
C ALA A 545 -1.86 -5.61 -0.04
N THR A 546 -2.50 -4.96 -1.01
CA THR A 546 -2.00 -4.89 -2.39
C THR A 546 -1.68 -3.46 -2.78
N HIS A 547 -0.70 -3.32 -3.66
CA HIS A 547 -0.32 -2.04 -4.24
C HIS A 547 -1.02 -1.87 -5.60
N GLY A 548 -2.29 -1.45 -5.59
CA GLY A 548 -3.05 -1.11 -6.81
C GLY A 548 -4.37 -1.85 -6.98
N ARG A 549 -4.73 -2.74 -6.03
CA ARG A 549 -5.99 -3.50 -6.03
C ARG A 549 -6.68 -3.51 -4.66
N ALA A 550 -6.42 -2.50 -3.83
CA ALA A 550 -6.95 -2.36 -2.49
C ALA A 550 -6.66 -3.59 -1.60
N LEU A 551 -7.67 -4.10 -0.89
CA LEU A 551 -7.54 -5.22 0.06
C LEU A 551 -8.28 -6.46 -0.45
N PHE A 552 -7.71 -7.64 -0.21
CA PHE A 552 -8.39 -8.92 -0.34
C PHE A 552 -8.51 -9.61 1.01
N VAL A 553 -9.60 -10.34 1.20
CA VAL A 553 -9.78 -11.25 2.34
C VAL A 553 -9.99 -12.65 1.78
N LEU A 554 -9.14 -13.58 2.19
CA LEU A 554 -9.37 -15.02 2.01
C LEU A 554 -9.86 -15.60 3.33
N ASP A 555 -11.17 -15.78 3.43
CA ASP A 555 -11.80 -16.46 4.56
C ASP A 555 -11.46 -17.95 4.56
N HIS A 556 -11.35 -18.52 5.76
CA HIS A 556 -11.18 -19.97 6.01
C HIS A 556 -9.87 -20.53 5.44
N LEU A 557 -8.78 -20.37 6.21
CA LEU A 557 -7.47 -20.93 5.87
C LEU A 557 -7.33 -22.43 6.13
N GLU A 558 -8.33 -23.07 6.74
CA GLU A 558 -8.32 -24.51 7.04
C GLU A 558 -7.93 -25.38 5.83
N PRO A 559 -8.44 -25.15 4.60
CA PRO A 559 -8.05 -25.96 3.45
C PRO A 559 -6.57 -25.85 3.07
N ILE A 560 -5.92 -24.71 3.31
CA ILE A 560 -4.48 -24.55 3.09
C ILE A 560 -3.71 -25.24 4.22
N GLN A 561 -4.10 -24.96 5.46
CA GLN A 561 -3.47 -25.46 6.68
C GLN A 561 -3.52 -26.99 6.76
N GLU A 562 -4.59 -27.61 6.30
CA GLU A 562 -4.83 -29.04 6.40
C GLU A 562 -4.63 -29.78 5.07
N TYR A 563 -4.25 -29.09 3.99
CA TYR A 563 -4.15 -29.66 2.65
C TYR A 563 -3.34 -30.96 2.62
N THR A 564 -2.10 -30.91 3.11
CA THR A 564 -1.19 -32.07 3.12
C THR A 564 -1.78 -33.25 3.90
N ALA A 565 -2.38 -32.99 5.06
CA ALA A 565 -3.01 -34.03 5.87
C ALA A 565 -4.21 -34.66 5.13
N SER A 566 -5.08 -33.83 4.53
CA SER A 566 -6.26 -34.28 3.79
C SER A 566 -5.91 -35.18 2.59
N MET A 567 -4.81 -34.88 1.89
CA MET A 567 -4.34 -35.69 0.76
C MET A 567 -3.83 -37.08 1.19
N THR A 568 -3.42 -37.23 2.44
CA THR A 568 -2.91 -38.51 2.99
C THR A 568 -3.97 -39.35 3.72
N ALA A 569 -5.16 -38.80 3.99
CA ALA A 569 -6.23 -39.49 4.71
C ALA A 569 -6.75 -40.73 3.96
N ASP A 570 -7.14 -41.81 4.63
CA ASP A 570 -7.71 -43.01 3.99
C ASP A 570 -9.23 -42.85 3.76
N ALA A 571 -9.60 -41.86 2.95
CA ALA A 571 -10.99 -41.55 2.60
C ALA A 571 -11.07 -40.87 1.23
N ASP A 572 -12.15 -41.14 0.48
CA ASP A 572 -12.42 -40.51 -0.83
C ASP A 572 -12.74 -39.01 -0.71
N ALA A 573 -13.34 -38.63 0.42
CA ALA A 573 -13.59 -37.25 0.80
C ALA A 573 -13.26 -37.00 2.28
N GLN A 574 -12.64 -35.88 2.59
CA GLN A 574 -12.20 -35.51 3.94
C GLN A 574 -12.67 -34.09 4.27
N LEU A 575 -13.42 -33.94 5.36
CA LEU A 575 -13.76 -32.62 5.90
C LEU A 575 -12.50 -31.93 6.44
N PHE A 576 -12.38 -30.64 6.12
CA PHE A 576 -11.49 -29.75 6.85
C PHE A 576 -12.14 -29.35 8.18
N THR A 577 -11.36 -28.76 9.09
CA THR A 577 -11.92 -28.14 10.29
C THR A 577 -13.04 -27.17 9.91
N ILE A 578 -14.22 -27.33 10.54
CA ILE A 578 -15.41 -26.54 10.22
C ILE A 578 -15.41 -25.27 11.09
N PRO A 579 -15.42 -24.07 10.49
CA PRO A 579 -15.43 -22.82 11.24
C PRO A 579 -16.77 -22.60 11.95
N THR A 580 -16.77 -21.78 12.99
CA THR A 580 -18.02 -21.33 13.61
C THR A 580 -18.75 -20.39 12.67
N ALA A 581 -19.96 -20.76 12.26
CA ALA A 581 -20.83 -19.90 11.47
C ALA A 581 -21.69 -18.99 12.35
N LEU A 582 -21.79 -17.71 11.98
CA LEU A 582 -22.66 -16.75 12.65
C LEU A 582 -23.92 -16.53 11.83
N GLN A 583 -25.10 -16.81 12.42
CA GLN A 583 -26.36 -16.47 11.77
C GLN A 583 -26.60 -14.96 11.83
N TRP A 584 -26.21 -14.26 10.77
CA TRP A 584 -26.36 -12.83 10.64
C TRP A 584 -27.72 -12.46 10.02
N LYS A 585 -28.35 -11.39 10.51
CA LYS A 585 -29.61 -10.87 9.92
C LYS A 585 -29.29 -9.63 9.11
N SER A 586 -29.62 -9.68 7.82
CA SER A 586 -29.53 -8.53 6.94
C SER A 586 -30.33 -7.35 7.51
N LYS A 587 -29.80 -6.16 7.27
CA LYS A 587 -30.32 -4.88 7.68
C LYS A 587 -30.16 -3.97 6.47
N ASP A 588 -31.07 -4.12 5.51
CA ASP A 588 -31.12 -3.31 4.29
C ASP A 588 -31.78 -1.95 4.59
N ASP A 589 -31.14 -1.20 5.48
CA ASP A 589 -31.62 0.09 5.99
C ASP A 589 -30.99 1.30 5.28
N ARG A 590 -30.50 1.08 4.06
CA ARG A 590 -29.88 2.09 3.20
C ARG A 590 -30.65 2.20 1.90
N ASN A 591 -30.46 3.31 1.21
CA ASN A 591 -31.18 3.68 0.01
C ASN A 591 -30.20 3.81 -1.18
N ASP A 592 -29.34 2.82 -1.33
CA ASP A 592 -28.29 2.73 -2.35
C ASP A 592 -28.87 2.70 -3.77
N GLU A 593 -30.15 2.32 -3.95
CA GLU A 593 -30.85 2.38 -5.23
C GLU A 593 -30.96 3.80 -5.82
N PHE A 594 -30.77 4.84 -5.00
CA PHE A 594 -30.76 6.23 -5.46
C PHE A 594 -29.38 6.73 -5.91
N TRP A 595 -28.31 5.95 -5.71
CA TRP A 595 -26.93 6.40 -5.93
C TRP A 595 -26.31 5.93 -7.26
N GLY A 596 -27.00 5.06 -8.00
CA GLY A 596 -26.51 4.51 -9.27
C GLY A 596 -25.26 3.65 -9.08
N HIS A 597 -24.31 3.69 -10.02
CA HIS A 597 -23.06 2.91 -9.93
C HIS A 597 -21.88 3.72 -9.36
N GLN A 598 -22.12 4.90 -8.77
CA GLN A 598 -21.06 5.81 -8.31
C GLN A 598 -20.53 5.47 -6.90
N PHE A 599 -20.45 4.19 -6.54
CA PHE A 599 -19.81 3.73 -5.32
C PHE A 599 -19.20 2.36 -5.51
N PHE A 600 -18.13 2.07 -4.79
CA PHE A 600 -17.58 0.72 -4.72
C PHE A 600 -18.36 -0.10 -3.70
N VAL A 601 -18.49 -1.40 -4.01
CA VAL A 601 -19.12 -2.40 -3.15
C VAL A 601 -18.17 -3.58 -3.04
N GLY A 602 -17.59 -3.77 -1.86
CA GLY A 602 -16.89 -5.00 -1.51
C GLY A 602 -17.86 -6.15 -1.29
N GLU A 603 -17.40 -7.37 -1.55
CA GLU A 603 -18.20 -8.58 -1.36
C GLU A 603 -18.37 -8.89 0.13
N ASN A 604 -19.57 -9.34 0.52
CA ASN A 604 -19.79 -9.92 1.85
C ASN A 604 -19.44 -11.41 1.84
N PRO A 605 -18.94 -11.97 2.95
CA PRO A 605 -18.86 -13.42 3.10
C PRO A 605 -20.26 -14.05 3.03
N PRO A 606 -20.37 -15.34 2.64
CA PRO A 606 -21.65 -16.05 2.61
C PRO A 606 -22.39 -15.99 3.95
N THR A 607 -23.72 -15.89 3.91
CA THR A 607 -24.56 -15.86 5.13
C THR A 607 -24.82 -17.25 5.72
N GLU A 608 -24.51 -18.28 4.93
CA GLU A 608 -24.59 -19.69 5.25
C GLU A 608 -23.35 -20.17 6.02
N ALA A 609 -23.48 -21.29 6.73
CA ALA A 609 -22.33 -22.00 7.26
C ALA A 609 -21.54 -22.62 6.10
N VAL A 610 -20.32 -22.13 5.89
CA VAL A 610 -19.39 -22.62 4.89
C VAL A 610 -18.73 -23.91 5.40
N ILE A 611 -18.87 -25.00 4.64
CA ILE A 611 -18.30 -26.31 4.95
C ILE A 611 -17.41 -26.71 3.77
N GLN A 612 -16.11 -26.85 4.03
CA GLN A 612 -15.13 -27.23 3.02
C GLN A 612 -14.62 -28.65 3.26
N TYR A 613 -14.34 -29.36 2.17
CA TYR A 613 -13.80 -30.71 2.18
C TYR A 613 -12.91 -30.96 0.96
N GLN A 614 -11.93 -31.84 1.11
CA GLN A 614 -11.12 -32.35 0.01
C GLN A 614 -11.82 -33.56 -0.60
N VAL A 615 -11.88 -33.65 -1.93
CA VAL A 615 -12.26 -34.84 -2.69
C VAL A 615 -11.04 -35.34 -3.46
N LYS A 616 -10.71 -36.62 -3.37
CA LYS A 616 -9.50 -37.17 -4.02
C LYS A 616 -9.74 -37.55 -5.47
N ASP A 617 -10.81 -38.30 -5.70
CA ASP A 617 -11.22 -38.84 -6.99
C ASP A 617 -12.70 -38.54 -7.22
N ASP A 618 -13.18 -38.68 -8.45
CA ASP A 618 -14.61 -38.51 -8.74
C ASP A 618 -15.46 -39.49 -7.89
N VAL A 619 -16.50 -38.96 -7.24
CA VAL A 619 -17.44 -39.77 -6.44
C VAL A 619 -18.87 -39.72 -7.01
N ASP A 620 -19.52 -40.87 -7.08
CA ASP A 620 -20.88 -40.98 -7.65
C ASP A 620 -21.93 -40.31 -6.77
N GLU A 621 -21.78 -40.42 -5.44
CA GLU A 621 -22.66 -39.84 -4.43
C GLU A 621 -21.83 -39.30 -3.27
N LEU A 622 -22.24 -38.13 -2.76
CA LEU A 622 -21.62 -37.51 -1.60
C LEU A 622 -22.70 -36.72 -0.85
N SER A 623 -22.76 -36.89 0.47
CA SER A 623 -23.72 -36.19 1.34
C SER A 623 -23.04 -35.71 2.60
N LEU A 624 -23.38 -34.50 3.05
CA LEU A 624 -23.04 -33.99 4.37
C LEU A 624 -24.19 -34.24 5.33
N GLN A 625 -23.92 -34.96 6.42
CA GLN A 625 -24.85 -35.11 7.53
C GLN A 625 -24.45 -34.16 8.67
N ILE A 626 -25.40 -33.35 9.09
CA ILE A 626 -25.21 -32.33 10.13
C ILE A 626 -25.97 -32.79 11.36
N SER A 627 -25.27 -32.97 12.48
CA SER A 627 -25.86 -33.40 13.75
C SER A 627 -25.87 -32.28 14.78
N ASN A 628 -26.85 -32.29 15.68
CA ASN A 628 -26.80 -31.46 16.88
C ASN A 628 -25.84 -32.05 17.94
N ALA A 629 -25.68 -31.37 19.07
CA ALA A 629 -24.82 -31.81 20.17
C ALA A 629 -25.22 -33.16 20.80
N ALA A 630 -26.43 -33.67 20.54
CA ALA A 630 -26.90 -34.98 20.99
C ALA A 630 -26.67 -36.09 19.94
N GLY A 631 -26.00 -35.79 18.81
CA GLY A 631 -25.73 -36.73 17.72
C GLY A 631 -26.93 -36.98 16.80
N ARG A 632 -28.06 -36.29 16.99
CA ARG A 632 -29.21 -36.40 16.09
C ARG A 632 -28.92 -35.63 14.81
N ILE A 633 -29.04 -36.30 13.66
CA ILE A 633 -29.01 -35.66 12.35
C ILE A 633 -30.17 -34.66 12.28
N VAL A 634 -29.83 -33.41 12.01
CA VAL A 634 -30.77 -32.29 11.86
C VAL A 634 -30.85 -31.79 10.43
N ARG A 635 -29.92 -32.17 9.56
CA ARG A 635 -29.90 -31.84 8.14
C ARG A 635 -29.01 -32.82 7.40
N GLU A 636 -29.40 -33.18 6.20
CA GLU A 636 -28.58 -33.86 5.21
C GLU A 636 -28.53 -32.98 3.94
N LEU A 637 -27.33 -32.81 3.38
CA LEU A 637 -27.11 -32.03 2.16
C LEU A 637 -26.43 -32.93 1.13
N SER A 638 -27.11 -33.25 0.04
CA SER A 638 -26.50 -33.96 -1.09
C SER A 638 -25.62 -33.01 -1.90
N ALA A 639 -24.38 -33.40 -2.17
CA ALA A 639 -23.48 -32.64 -3.03
C ALA A 639 -23.91 -32.78 -4.51
N PRO A 640 -24.08 -31.67 -5.26
CA PRO A 640 -24.35 -31.75 -6.68
C PRO A 640 -23.13 -32.27 -7.45
N ALA A 641 -23.32 -32.72 -8.69
CA ALA A 641 -22.25 -33.29 -9.52
C ALA A 641 -21.00 -32.40 -9.62
N SER A 642 -21.17 -31.08 -9.71
CA SER A 642 -20.07 -30.11 -9.75
C SER A 642 -19.24 -30.01 -8.45
N ARG A 643 -19.70 -30.60 -7.35
CA ARG A 643 -19.04 -30.61 -6.04
C ARG A 643 -18.55 -32.02 -5.64
N ARG A 644 -18.56 -32.98 -6.57
CA ARG A 644 -18.12 -34.38 -6.36
C ARG A 644 -16.85 -34.76 -7.13
N GLN A 645 -16.19 -33.76 -7.71
CA GLN A 645 -14.97 -33.91 -8.51
C GLN A 645 -13.72 -33.67 -7.63
N PRO A 646 -12.53 -34.14 -8.04
CA PRO A 646 -11.27 -33.95 -7.30
C PRO A 646 -10.97 -32.49 -6.95
N GLY A 647 -10.43 -32.24 -5.76
CA GLY A 647 -10.03 -30.91 -5.27
C GLY A 647 -10.78 -30.46 -4.01
N ILE A 648 -10.49 -29.23 -3.58
CA ILE A 648 -11.19 -28.58 -2.48
C ILE A 648 -12.58 -28.17 -2.95
N ARG A 649 -13.61 -28.61 -2.23
CA ARG A 649 -15.02 -28.35 -2.53
C ARG A 649 -15.69 -27.71 -1.33
N THR A 650 -16.68 -26.88 -1.61
CA THR A 650 -17.48 -26.19 -0.60
C THR A 650 -18.94 -26.65 -0.68
N LEU A 651 -19.61 -26.76 0.46
CA LEU A 651 -21.07 -26.79 0.56
C LEU A 651 -21.50 -25.78 1.61
N CYS A 652 -22.62 -25.11 1.36
CA CYS A 652 -23.15 -24.09 2.24
C CYS A 652 -24.42 -24.63 2.91
N TRP A 653 -24.44 -24.59 4.25
CA TRP A 653 -25.62 -24.90 5.02
C TRP A 653 -26.33 -23.61 5.43
N ASP A 654 -27.56 -23.43 4.97
CA ASP A 654 -28.44 -22.30 5.33
C ASP A 654 -28.84 -22.23 6.82
N MET A 655 -28.24 -23.09 7.65
CA MET A 655 -28.51 -23.26 9.08
C MET A 655 -29.98 -23.64 9.38
N ARG A 656 -30.72 -24.12 8.38
CA ARG A 656 -32.07 -24.66 8.57
C ARG A 656 -32.01 -26.16 8.83
N LEU A 657 -32.94 -26.62 9.66
CA LEU A 657 -33.10 -28.05 9.96
C LEU A 657 -34.05 -28.69 8.92
N GLU A 658 -33.86 -29.97 8.62
CA GLU A 658 -34.88 -30.83 8.02
C GLU A 658 -36.13 -30.88 8.92
N PRO A 659 -37.34 -31.05 8.34
CA PRO A 659 -38.50 -30.26 8.73
C PRO A 659 -38.92 -30.39 10.20
N ILE A 660 -39.39 -29.26 10.75
CA ILE A 660 -40.52 -29.27 11.69
C ILE A 660 -41.68 -29.89 10.90
N SER A 661 -42.12 -31.09 11.27
CA SER A 661 -43.16 -31.85 10.55
C SER A 661 -44.38 -30.99 10.17
N SER A 662 -44.84 -31.18 8.94
CA SER A 662 -46.01 -30.60 8.27
C SER A 662 -47.20 -30.16 9.16
N ALA A 663 -47.54 -28.88 9.11
CA ALA A 663 -48.93 -28.44 9.33
C ALA A 663 -49.57 -28.17 7.97
N GLN A 664 -50.25 -29.18 7.42
CA GLN A 664 -51.23 -28.97 6.37
C GLN A 664 -52.57 -28.58 7.01
N ALA A 665 -53.18 -27.52 6.44
CA ALA A 665 -54.57 -27.08 6.52
C ALA A 665 -55.00 -26.13 7.66
N GLY A 666 -55.15 -24.86 7.28
CA GLY A 666 -56.00 -23.86 7.95
C GLY A 666 -55.94 -22.51 7.25
N ARG A 667 -56.90 -22.25 6.34
CA ARG A 667 -57.06 -20.99 5.58
C ARG A 667 -56.93 -19.73 6.46
N GLY A 668 -56.24 -18.71 5.94
CA GLY A 668 -56.33 -17.33 6.42
C GLY A 668 -55.27 -16.45 5.78
N GLY A 669 -55.64 -15.63 4.79
CA GLY A 669 -54.73 -14.78 4.04
C GLY A 669 -54.05 -13.69 4.87
N GLY A 670 -52.90 -13.23 4.38
CA GLY A 670 -52.19 -12.08 4.97
C GLY A 670 -50.78 -11.91 4.41
N ALA A 671 -50.68 -11.27 3.25
CA ALA A 671 -49.54 -10.50 2.72
C ALA A 671 -48.11 -10.92 3.10
N GLY A 672 -47.50 -11.77 2.27
CA GLY A 672 -46.05 -11.83 2.12
C GLY A 672 -45.60 -10.80 1.09
N GLY A 673 -45.01 -9.69 1.54
CA GLY A 673 -44.31 -8.73 0.70
C GLY A 673 -42.88 -9.24 0.42
N GLY A 674 -42.76 -10.17 -0.51
CA GLY A 674 -41.48 -10.55 -1.11
C GLY A 674 -41.13 -9.59 -2.23
N GLY A 675 -40.12 -8.75 -2.01
CA GLY A 675 -39.47 -7.95 -3.06
C GLY A 675 -38.39 -8.76 -3.79
N GLY A 676 -38.71 -9.99 -4.21
CA GLY A 676 -37.87 -10.73 -5.14
C GLY A 676 -38.17 -10.24 -6.56
N ARG A 677 -37.30 -9.39 -7.12
CA ARG A 677 -37.32 -9.17 -8.58
C ARG A 677 -36.79 -10.44 -9.22
N GLY A 678 -37.71 -11.30 -9.65
CA GLY A 678 -37.42 -12.39 -10.56
C GLY A 678 -36.85 -11.84 -11.85
N GLY A 679 -35.61 -12.23 -12.16
CA GLY A 679 -35.11 -12.23 -13.54
C GLY A 679 -35.95 -13.22 -14.34
N GLY A 680 -36.96 -12.72 -15.04
CA GLY A 680 -37.57 -13.48 -16.13
C GLY A 680 -36.50 -13.77 -17.18
N GLY A 681 -36.50 -14.99 -17.71
CA GLY A 681 -35.62 -15.42 -18.80
C GLY A 681 -35.86 -14.61 -20.07
N GLY A 682 -35.31 -13.39 -20.10
CA GLY A 682 -35.01 -12.66 -21.32
C GLY A 682 -33.69 -13.16 -21.86
N ALA A 683 -33.56 -13.21 -23.19
CA ALA A 683 -32.28 -13.48 -23.84
C ALA A 683 -31.20 -12.54 -23.28
N GLU A 684 -30.01 -13.05 -22.98
CA GLU A 684 -28.87 -12.21 -22.65
C GLU A 684 -28.64 -11.24 -23.81
N ILE A 685 -28.80 -9.95 -23.52
CA ILE A 685 -28.43 -8.89 -24.46
C ILE A 685 -26.99 -8.53 -24.12
N GLU A 686 -26.10 -8.80 -25.07
CA GLU A 686 -24.68 -8.45 -24.98
C GLU A 686 -24.52 -6.97 -24.57
N GLY A 687 -23.75 -6.71 -23.50
CA GLY A 687 -23.49 -5.37 -22.97
C GLY A 687 -24.42 -4.88 -21.85
N ILE A 688 -25.43 -5.65 -21.42
CA ILE A 688 -26.15 -5.35 -20.17
C ILE A 688 -25.36 -5.92 -18.98
N PRO A 689 -25.08 -5.13 -17.92
CA PRO A 689 -24.45 -5.65 -16.72
C PRO A 689 -25.27 -6.80 -16.14
N THR A 690 -24.66 -7.99 -16.06
CA THR A 690 -25.18 -9.05 -15.21
C THR A 690 -25.13 -8.58 -13.75
N PRO A 691 -26.13 -8.90 -12.91
CA PRO A 691 -26.05 -8.65 -11.48
C PRO A 691 -24.69 -9.15 -10.96
N THR A 692 -24.06 -8.37 -10.10
CA THR A 692 -22.84 -8.78 -9.39
C THR A 692 -23.05 -10.18 -8.83
N PRO A 693 -22.09 -11.11 -8.97
CA PRO A 693 -22.26 -12.47 -8.47
C PRO A 693 -22.78 -12.44 -7.04
N SER A 694 -23.88 -13.15 -6.78
CA SER A 694 -24.28 -13.46 -5.40
C SER A 694 -23.13 -14.23 -4.75
N ALA A 695 -22.75 -13.88 -3.53
CA ALA A 695 -21.67 -14.52 -2.75
C ALA A 695 -21.56 -16.02 -3.09
N GLY A 696 -20.50 -16.35 -3.81
CA GLY A 696 -20.38 -17.63 -4.48
C GLY A 696 -18.99 -17.73 -5.06
N TYR A 697 -18.13 -18.45 -4.34
CA TYR A 697 -16.83 -18.88 -4.83
C TYR A 697 -16.93 -19.29 -6.30
N LEU A 698 -16.17 -18.55 -7.10
CA LEU A 698 -15.93 -18.62 -8.55
C LEU A 698 -16.78 -19.67 -9.31
N PRO A 699 -17.57 -19.26 -10.32
CA PRO A 699 -17.86 -20.18 -11.41
C PRO A 699 -16.52 -20.67 -12.00
N LEU A 700 -16.44 -21.98 -12.21
CA LEU A 700 -15.35 -22.62 -12.94
C LEU A 700 -15.44 -22.15 -14.39
N ASP A 701 -14.57 -21.22 -14.78
CA ASP A 701 -14.10 -21.06 -16.16
C ASP A 701 -12.59 -20.83 -16.16
#